data_AF-A0A1Q9F2S6-F1
#
_entry.id   AF-A0A1Q9F2S6-F1
#
_cell.length_a   1.000
_cell.length_b   1.000
_cell.length_c   1.000
_cell.angle_alpha   90.00
_cell.angle_beta   90.00
_cell.angle_gamma   90.00
#
_symmetry.space_group_name_H-M   'P 1'
#
loop_
_entity.id
_entity.type
_entity.pdbx_description
1 polymer ?
#
loop_
_entity_poly.entity_id
_entity_poly.type
_entity_poly.pdbx_seq_one_letter_code
_entity_poly.pdbx_strand_id
1 'polypeptide(L)'
;MEHKTGQPFTNQACRAAASAMEAKRLKYTPSTDFPPPDCREGEKLSAWFRNVFEAVPMKTPQPLTDREKQLLRLSAKEYCDERKACRVTCEEYTTLLVRRASYYRYMNQWTFRSYDLFSVAVECAKALDRMAESKGVDAIGPLYGLPIPMKGTAAVVDFPSGGGVGILSSYTPVKNSALTDMIYSRNGIIFGTTNVPEFACSTNTANRASGQCRNPYNHAFSPGGSSGGAGSAVSMHMCPVAVSEDTGGSTRVPALFNGLFGFDPARNHYPNEGNCGMTFTNDQIGVLGRSMSDLLFYDRALMQDRHNAAELHATAAKQAKERDLQGIRVACPQWPWVKGTSRQLDGIMRKAYDAVRAALKPLTLKDTGWPLAGSEQGVLSLVTDKKAPQSLFLTFPGQIAQFVYDYLDAPVSLKEICADTIPFGAHQPTKFYEDMTCKSETDYRYAIGPFIKDEVERYNSLFDAENLDFILVPAAYNATPDLAQALAGTMPAIDAEGQPALSDMWQSVYPINEMLKHIHIPKLAVPTGLSSDGRPTGIQLWGRAVAYEDMFQDKVSSRHNITFLHLAARVVELIHADADLRRVTPTMDAACTCTGGAQVAYVCDAGDRERCVRFTASLLRAFGLLLLLLLNVICTLSSALVQYLYGDLHFDSPISISDEPIQRQLGDRRRPWTPRDHLYAAIRMMPIWVLGNWTRNLSLKSTSIASATALDSTTSIFTFLIAIPTQDEQFGWRKASGVLLGVAGSALTSLHDAKGSTSLSSGTCAVPKG
;
A
#
# COMPACT_ATOMS: atom_id res chain seq x y z
N MET A 1 -18.41 -40.17 -18.13
CA MET A 1 -19.61 -40.30 -17.29
C MET A 1 -20.00 -38.89 -16.86
N GLU A 2 -21.04 -38.33 -17.49
CA GLU A 2 -21.63 -37.06 -17.07
C GLU A 2 -22.29 -37.26 -15.70
N HIS A 3 -21.62 -36.82 -14.64
CA HIS A 3 -22.30 -36.66 -13.35
C HIS A 3 -23.26 -35.48 -13.50
N LYS A 4 -24.55 -35.77 -13.60
CA LYS A 4 -25.62 -34.79 -13.35
C LYS A 4 -25.49 -34.33 -11.90
N THR A 5 -24.66 -33.32 -11.65
CA THR A 5 -24.71 -32.56 -10.40
C THR A 5 -26.07 -31.85 -10.39
N GLY A 6 -26.98 -32.29 -9.53
CA GLY A 6 -28.22 -31.55 -9.28
C GLY A 6 -27.88 -30.08 -9.02
N GLN A 7 -28.73 -29.16 -9.49
CA GLN A 7 -28.52 -27.73 -9.24
C GLN A 7 -28.25 -27.50 -7.74
N PRO A 8 -27.19 -26.76 -7.38
CA PRO A 8 -26.90 -26.49 -5.98
C PRO A 8 -28.11 -25.83 -5.31
N PHE A 9 -28.66 -26.47 -4.28
CA PHE A 9 -29.84 -25.99 -3.54
C PHE A 9 -29.64 -24.56 -2.99
N THR A 10 -28.38 -24.21 -2.71
CA THR A 10 -27.92 -22.86 -2.30
C THR A 10 -28.25 -21.78 -3.31
N ASN A 11 -28.11 -22.06 -4.61
CA ASN A 11 -28.29 -21.05 -5.66
C ASN A 11 -29.75 -20.59 -5.74
N GLN A 12 -30.74 -21.45 -5.46
CA GLN A 12 -32.16 -21.08 -5.54
C GLN A 12 -32.67 -20.39 -4.28
N ALA A 13 -32.26 -20.84 -3.09
CA ALA A 13 -32.67 -20.25 -1.82
C ALA A 13 -32.01 -18.87 -1.56
N CYS A 14 -30.72 -18.72 -1.87
CA CYS A 14 -30.03 -17.43 -1.77
C CYS A 14 -30.55 -16.42 -2.81
N ARG A 15 -30.80 -16.85 -4.06
CA ARG A 15 -31.40 -15.98 -5.10
C ARG A 15 -32.80 -15.50 -4.73
N ALA A 16 -33.63 -16.33 -4.10
CA ALA A 16 -34.96 -15.93 -3.66
C ALA A 16 -34.90 -14.78 -2.63
N ALA A 17 -33.95 -14.82 -1.69
CA ALA A 17 -33.72 -13.75 -0.73
C ALA A 17 -33.18 -12.46 -1.38
N ALA A 18 -32.23 -12.57 -2.33
CA ALA A 18 -31.70 -11.43 -3.07
C ALA A 18 -32.76 -10.77 -3.97
N SER A 19 -33.64 -11.56 -4.60
CA SER A 19 -34.72 -11.05 -5.45
C SER A 19 -35.81 -10.26 -4.70
N ALA A 20 -35.92 -10.46 -3.38
CA ALA A 20 -36.83 -9.68 -2.53
C ALA A 20 -36.28 -8.28 -2.19
N MET A 21 -34.96 -8.06 -2.32
CA MET A 21 -34.35 -6.74 -2.28
C MET A 21 -34.39 -6.11 -3.67
N GLU A 22 -35.58 -5.66 -4.06
CA GLU A 22 -35.88 -4.99 -5.31
C GLU A 22 -34.76 -4.00 -5.71
N ALA A 23 -34.22 -4.20 -6.92
CA ALA A 23 -33.08 -3.48 -7.49
C ALA A 23 -33.36 -1.98 -7.66
N LYS A 24 -33.35 -1.22 -6.56
CA LYS A 24 -33.14 0.21 -6.64
C LYS A 24 -31.69 0.41 -7.06
N ARG A 25 -31.49 0.78 -8.33
CA ARG A 25 -30.25 1.42 -8.80
C ARG A 25 -30.02 2.66 -7.97
N LEU A 26 -29.37 2.50 -6.82
CA LEU A 26 -29.03 3.60 -5.94
C LEU A 26 -28.02 4.47 -6.68
N LYS A 27 -28.35 5.76 -6.84
CA LYS A 27 -27.43 6.74 -7.41
C LYS A 27 -26.15 6.72 -6.56
N TYR A 28 -25.04 6.40 -7.22
CA TYR A 28 -23.74 6.37 -6.58
C TYR A 28 -23.44 7.72 -5.91
N THR A 29 -23.14 7.68 -4.62
CA THR A 29 -22.66 8.84 -3.86
C THR A 29 -21.24 8.54 -3.41
N PRO A 30 -20.24 9.38 -3.72
CA PRO A 30 -18.87 9.19 -3.27
C PRO A 30 -18.75 8.97 -1.76
N SER A 31 -17.73 8.22 -1.34
CA SER A 31 -17.40 8.05 0.06
C SER A 31 -16.77 9.32 0.63
N THR A 32 -17.20 9.74 1.82
CA THR A 32 -16.53 10.79 2.61
C THR A 32 -15.20 10.29 3.19
N ASP A 33 -15.03 8.98 3.26
CA ASP A 33 -13.81 8.31 3.71
C ASP A 33 -12.79 8.14 2.57
N PHE A 34 -12.88 8.97 1.53
CA PHE A 34 -11.91 9.07 0.44
C PHE A 34 -11.52 10.54 0.25
N PRO A 35 -10.24 10.85 -0.08
CA PRO A 35 -9.83 12.24 -0.33
C PRO A 35 -10.64 12.88 -1.47
N PRO A 36 -11.14 14.11 -1.29
CA PRO A 36 -11.77 14.87 -2.37
C PRO A 36 -10.83 15.03 -3.59
N PRO A 37 -11.35 15.15 -4.83
CA PRO A 37 -10.52 15.27 -6.02
C PRO A 37 -9.52 16.44 -6.02
N ASP A 38 -9.77 17.51 -5.27
CA ASP A 38 -8.89 18.68 -5.12
C ASP A 38 -7.93 18.58 -3.92
N CYS A 39 -7.98 17.46 -3.18
CA CYS A 39 -7.23 17.18 -1.96
C CYS A 39 -6.16 16.12 -2.21
N ARG A 40 -5.12 16.45 -3.01
CA ARG A 40 -4.13 15.46 -3.47
C ARG A 40 -2.72 15.61 -2.93
N GLU A 41 -2.33 16.78 -2.42
CA GLU A 41 -0.96 17.03 -1.95
C GLU A 41 -0.92 18.00 -0.76
N GLY A 42 0.15 17.90 0.03
CA GLY A 42 0.51 18.85 1.07
C GLY A 42 -0.47 18.94 2.25
N GLU A 43 -0.70 20.17 2.72
CA GLU A 43 -1.48 20.44 3.93
C GLU A 43 -2.95 20.04 3.82
N LYS A 44 -3.53 20.06 2.61
CA LYS A 44 -4.94 19.65 2.39
C LYS A 44 -5.13 18.16 2.63
N LEU A 45 -4.28 17.31 2.05
CA LEU A 45 -4.31 15.87 2.27
C LEU A 45 -4.04 15.54 3.74
N SER A 46 -3.09 16.25 4.35
CA SER A 46 -2.80 16.13 5.78
C SER A 46 -4.01 16.50 6.63
N ALA A 47 -4.71 17.61 6.32
CA ALA A 47 -5.90 18.05 7.04
C ALA A 47 -7.06 17.07 6.86
N TRP A 48 -7.30 16.54 5.65
CA TRP A 48 -8.29 15.48 5.43
C TRP A 48 -7.95 14.24 6.25
N PHE A 49 -6.70 13.80 6.26
CA PHE A 49 -6.26 12.64 7.03
C PHE A 49 -6.54 12.86 8.52
N ARG A 50 -6.16 14.01 9.09
CA ARG A 50 -6.49 14.32 10.49
C ARG A 50 -8.00 14.31 10.75
N ASN A 51 -8.78 14.95 9.88
CA ASN A 51 -10.23 15.09 10.06
C ASN A 51 -11.02 13.79 9.85
N VAL A 52 -10.51 12.84 9.08
CA VAL A 52 -11.22 11.60 8.70
C VAL A 52 -10.63 10.35 9.38
N PHE A 53 -9.33 10.34 9.65
CA PHE A 53 -8.64 9.19 10.27
C PHE A 53 -8.37 9.40 11.75
N GLU A 54 -7.77 10.53 12.14
CA GLU A 54 -7.44 10.79 13.55
C GLU A 54 -8.69 11.14 14.37
N ALA A 55 -9.65 11.86 13.77
CA ALA A 55 -10.83 12.35 14.47
C ALA A 55 -11.95 11.31 14.63
N VAL A 56 -11.91 10.16 13.95
CA VAL A 56 -12.98 9.14 14.05
C VAL A 56 -12.81 8.36 15.36
N PRO A 57 -13.68 8.55 16.36
CA PRO A 57 -13.53 7.90 17.64
C PRO A 57 -13.73 6.39 17.47
N MET A 58 -12.80 5.62 18.03
CA MET A 58 -13.01 4.19 18.24
C MET A 58 -14.25 4.02 19.10
N LYS A 59 -15.30 3.40 18.56
CA LYS A 59 -16.41 2.96 19.40
C LYS A 59 -15.84 1.91 20.37
N THR A 60 -16.25 1.99 21.64
CA THR A 60 -15.92 0.97 22.64
C THR A 60 -16.50 -0.37 22.20
N PRO A 61 -15.68 -1.42 21.98
CA PRO A 61 -16.14 -2.73 21.51
C PRO A 61 -17.35 -3.19 22.33
N GLN A 62 -18.35 -3.75 21.66
CA GLN A 62 -19.45 -4.38 22.40
C GLN A 62 -18.89 -5.55 23.20
N PRO A 63 -19.24 -5.68 24.49
CA PRO A 63 -18.78 -6.80 25.30
C PRO A 63 -19.28 -8.11 24.67
N LEU A 64 -18.34 -8.97 24.31
CA LEU A 64 -18.62 -10.29 23.76
C LEU A 64 -18.84 -11.29 24.89
N THR A 65 -19.81 -12.18 24.75
CA THR A 65 -19.95 -13.34 25.64
C THR A 65 -18.78 -14.31 25.43
N ASP A 66 -18.52 -15.21 26.39
CA ASP A 66 -17.44 -16.18 26.23
C ASP A 66 -17.69 -17.15 25.07
N ARG A 67 -18.97 -17.48 24.81
CA ARG A 67 -19.39 -18.23 23.62
C ARG A 67 -19.00 -17.51 22.34
N GLU A 68 -19.27 -16.21 22.24
CA GLU A 68 -18.94 -15.42 21.05
C GLU A 68 -17.44 -15.28 20.85
N LYS A 69 -16.66 -15.10 21.93
CA LYS A 69 -15.20 -15.11 21.86
C LYS A 69 -14.67 -16.46 21.36
N GLN A 70 -15.26 -17.57 21.81
CA GLN A 70 -14.90 -18.91 21.35
C GLN A 70 -15.21 -19.06 19.86
N LEU A 71 -16.41 -18.71 19.41
CA LEU A 71 -16.83 -18.80 18.01
C LEU A 71 -15.93 -17.98 17.09
N LEU A 72 -15.64 -16.72 17.44
CA LEU A 72 -14.77 -15.85 16.63
C LEU A 72 -13.34 -16.39 16.50
N ARG A 73 -12.88 -17.23 17.42
CA ARG A 73 -11.54 -17.82 17.37
C ARG A 73 -11.44 -19.00 16.41
N LEU A 74 -12.53 -19.74 16.20
CA LEU A 74 -12.57 -20.94 15.35
C LEU A 74 -11.92 -20.67 13.99
N SER A 75 -10.96 -21.51 13.61
CA SER A 75 -10.49 -21.66 12.23
C SER A 75 -11.63 -22.12 11.32
N ALA A 76 -11.43 -22.00 10.00
CA ALA A 76 -12.39 -22.50 9.01
C ALA A 76 -12.67 -23.99 9.21
N LYS A 77 -11.61 -24.78 9.49
CA LYS A 77 -11.72 -26.20 9.79
C LYS A 77 -12.52 -26.45 11.06
N GLU A 78 -12.16 -25.80 12.16
CA GLU A 78 -12.84 -25.99 13.45
C GLU A 78 -14.30 -25.59 13.36
N TYR A 79 -14.65 -24.49 12.68
CA TYR A 79 -16.03 -24.13 12.45
C TYR A 79 -16.80 -25.23 11.71
N CYS A 80 -16.27 -25.75 10.60
CA CYS A 80 -16.92 -26.81 9.86
C CYS A 80 -17.04 -28.11 10.69
N ASP A 81 -16.07 -28.43 11.55
CA ASP A 81 -16.15 -29.57 12.46
C ASP A 81 -17.20 -29.38 13.56
N GLU A 82 -17.25 -28.19 14.18
CA GLU A 82 -18.29 -27.81 15.16
C GLU A 82 -19.69 -27.84 14.54
N ARG A 83 -19.81 -27.35 13.29
CA ARG A 83 -21.05 -27.41 12.54
C ARG A 83 -21.44 -28.85 12.26
N LYS A 84 -20.49 -29.69 11.83
CA LYS A 84 -20.75 -31.12 11.59
C LYS A 84 -21.21 -31.87 12.83
N ALA A 85 -20.68 -31.48 13.99
CA ALA A 85 -21.08 -32.02 15.28
C ALA A 85 -22.37 -31.39 15.87
N CYS A 86 -23.07 -30.54 15.10
CA CYS A 86 -24.28 -29.83 15.52
C CYS A 86 -24.12 -28.98 16.80
N ARG A 87 -22.89 -28.50 17.10
CA ARG A 87 -22.60 -27.66 18.27
C ARG A 87 -22.71 -26.16 18.01
N VAL A 88 -22.85 -25.77 16.75
CA VAL A 88 -23.08 -24.40 16.27
C VAL A 88 -24.02 -24.49 15.06
N THR A 89 -24.88 -23.51 14.85
CA THR A 89 -25.69 -23.41 13.62
C THR A 89 -25.04 -22.45 12.62
N CYS A 90 -25.38 -22.57 11.33
CA CYS A 90 -24.87 -21.61 10.34
C CYS A 90 -25.36 -20.20 10.67
N GLU A 91 -26.62 -20.08 11.10
CA GLU A 91 -27.22 -18.80 11.51
C GLU A 91 -26.51 -18.17 12.71
N GLU A 92 -26.22 -18.93 13.77
CA GLU A 92 -25.53 -18.45 14.98
C GLU A 92 -24.19 -17.82 14.61
N TYR A 93 -23.37 -18.55 13.85
CA TYR A 93 -22.04 -18.09 13.47
C TYR A 93 -22.09 -16.91 12.50
N THR A 94 -22.89 -17.02 11.43
CA THR A 94 -22.98 -15.95 10.41
C THR A 94 -23.52 -14.66 11.01
N THR A 95 -24.53 -14.73 11.87
CA THR A 95 -25.11 -13.55 12.55
C THR A 95 -24.08 -12.86 13.45
N LEU A 96 -23.25 -13.63 14.17
CA LEU A 96 -22.16 -13.07 14.96
C LEU A 96 -21.13 -12.32 14.09
N LEU A 97 -20.74 -12.90 12.96
CA LEU A 97 -19.82 -12.24 12.02
C LEU A 97 -20.43 -10.98 11.40
N VAL A 98 -21.72 -11.00 11.04
CA VAL A 98 -22.45 -9.80 10.56
C VAL A 98 -22.48 -8.72 11.62
N ARG A 99 -22.80 -9.06 12.88
CA ARG A 99 -22.81 -8.08 13.98
C ARG A 99 -21.44 -7.42 14.14
N ARG A 100 -20.37 -8.21 14.00
CA ARG A 100 -19.00 -7.72 14.04
C ARG A 100 -18.66 -6.83 12.86
N ALA A 101 -18.99 -7.22 11.63
CA ALA A 101 -18.77 -6.41 10.42
C ALA A 101 -19.51 -5.06 10.51
N SER A 102 -20.78 -5.07 10.89
CA SER A 102 -21.62 -3.87 11.07
C SER A 102 -21.12 -2.94 12.16
N TYR A 103 -20.54 -3.50 13.22
CA TYR A 103 -19.95 -2.73 14.30
C TYR A 103 -18.69 -1.98 13.84
N TYR A 104 -17.80 -2.66 13.11
CA TYR A 104 -16.53 -2.12 12.61
C TYR A 104 -16.64 -1.48 11.22
N ARG A 105 -17.84 -1.05 10.81
CA ARG A 105 -18.08 -0.50 9.47
C ARG A 105 -17.18 0.66 9.04
N TYR A 106 -16.65 1.42 10.00
CA TYR A 106 -15.73 2.55 9.78
C TYR A 106 -14.35 2.11 9.27
N MET A 107 -14.07 0.80 9.25
CA MET A 107 -12.83 0.22 8.73
C MET A 107 -12.88 0.00 7.20
N ASN A 108 -14.04 0.19 6.57
CA ASN A 108 -14.25 0.14 5.12
C ASN A 108 -13.67 -1.12 4.43
N GLN A 109 -13.94 -2.31 5.00
CA GLN A 109 -13.49 -3.58 4.41
C GLN A 109 -14.36 -4.07 3.24
N TRP A 110 -15.52 -3.49 3.01
CA TRP A 110 -16.54 -4.00 2.07
C TRP A 110 -16.74 -3.02 0.92
N THR A 111 -17.13 -3.52 -0.26
CA THR A 111 -17.40 -2.66 -1.43
C THR A 111 -18.66 -1.79 -1.25
N PHE A 112 -19.55 -2.21 -0.36
CA PHE A 112 -20.85 -1.59 -0.10
C PHE A 112 -20.88 -0.89 1.26
N ARG A 113 -21.73 0.15 1.37
CA ARG A 113 -21.90 0.95 2.60
C ARG A 113 -23.21 0.68 3.33
N SER A 114 -24.18 0.02 2.68
CA SER A 114 -25.39 -0.46 3.35
C SER A 114 -25.12 -1.85 3.91
N TYR A 115 -24.91 -1.93 5.22
CA TYR A 115 -24.62 -3.20 5.90
C TYR A 115 -25.87 -4.09 6.04
N ASP A 116 -27.05 -3.58 5.70
CA ASP A 116 -28.27 -4.40 5.57
C ASP A 116 -28.13 -5.49 4.50
N LEU A 117 -27.21 -5.29 3.53
CA LEU A 117 -26.90 -6.30 2.51
C LEU A 117 -26.32 -7.60 3.09
N PHE A 118 -25.78 -7.56 4.32
CA PHE A 118 -25.38 -8.78 5.03
C PHE A 118 -26.56 -9.70 5.39
N SER A 119 -27.80 -9.22 5.34
CA SER A 119 -28.98 -10.07 5.53
C SER A 119 -29.02 -11.23 4.53
N VAL A 120 -28.48 -11.05 3.32
CA VAL A 120 -28.35 -12.12 2.32
C VAL A 120 -27.56 -13.31 2.90
N ALA A 121 -26.42 -13.05 3.54
CA ALA A 121 -25.60 -14.10 4.14
C ALA A 121 -26.32 -14.83 5.29
N VAL A 122 -27.08 -14.10 6.11
CA VAL A 122 -27.88 -14.68 7.21
C VAL A 122 -29.01 -15.57 6.67
N GLU A 123 -29.71 -15.13 5.62
CA GLU A 123 -30.77 -15.93 5.01
C GLU A 123 -30.22 -17.19 4.31
N CYS A 124 -29.06 -17.10 3.66
CA CYS A 124 -28.34 -18.28 3.18
C CYS A 124 -27.98 -19.23 4.33
N ALA A 125 -27.52 -18.71 5.47
CA ALA A 125 -27.19 -19.51 6.64
C ALA A 125 -28.41 -20.29 7.18
N LYS A 126 -29.55 -19.60 7.34
CA LYS A 126 -30.82 -20.24 7.73
C LYS A 126 -31.29 -21.30 6.73
N ALA A 127 -31.11 -21.05 5.44
CA ALA A 127 -31.47 -22.00 4.40
C ALA A 127 -30.62 -23.27 4.46
N LEU A 128 -29.33 -23.13 4.75
CA LEU A 128 -28.44 -24.27 4.99
C LEU A 128 -28.90 -25.06 6.23
N ASP A 129 -29.15 -24.40 7.37
CA ASP A 129 -29.61 -25.11 8.57
C ASP A 129 -30.90 -25.92 8.34
N ARG A 130 -31.91 -25.38 7.62
CA ARG A 130 -33.10 -26.14 7.20
C ARG A 130 -32.78 -27.34 6.30
N MET A 131 -31.76 -27.20 5.45
CA MET A 131 -31.30 -28.31 4.61
C MET A 131 -30.66 -29.42 5.45
N ALA A 132 -29.88 -29.08 6.48
CA ALA A 132 -29.37 -30.07 7.44
C ALA A 132 -30.47 -30.79 8.21
N GLU A 133 -31.51 -30.07 8.64
CA GLU A 133 -32.66 -30.68 9.33
C GLU A 133 -33.38 -31.72 8.45
N SER A 134 -33.49 -31.45 7.14
CA SER A 134 -34.21 -32.33 6.21
C SER A 134 -33.37 -33.49 5.65
N LYS A 135 -32.07 -33.29 5.44
CA LYS A 135 -31.20 -34.26 4.74
C LYS A 135 -30.13 -34.90 5.62
N GLY A 136 -29.95 -34.39 6.84
CA GLY A 136 -28.82 -34.74 7.70
C GLY A 136 -27.55 -33.97 7.34
N VAL A 137 -26.72 -33.67 8.33
CA VAL A 137 -25.49 -32.87 8.20
C VAL A 137 -24.41 -33.55 7.33
N ASP A 138 -24.34 -34.89 7.36
CA ASP A 138 -23.36 -35.66 6.59
C ASP A 138 -23.65 -35.67 5.08
N ALA A 139 -24.89 -35.33 4.68
CA ALA A 139 -25.27 -35.20 3.27
C ALA A 139 -24.79 -33.89 2.63
N ILE A 140 -23.98 -33.09 3.35
CA ILE A 140 -23.72 -31.70 2.99
C ILE A 140 -22.23 -31.43 2.76
N GLY A 141 -21.97 -30.64 1.70
CA GLY A 141 -20.65 -30.39 1.12
C GLY A 141 -19.56 -29.85 2.07
N PRO A 142 -18.31 -29.81 1.60
CA PRO A 142 -17.14 -29.66 2.47
C PRO A 142 -16.93 -28.28 3.07
N LEU A 143 -17.55 -27.22 2.53
CA LEU A 143 -17.50 -25.85 3.05
C LEU A 143 -18.79 -25.48 3.80
N TYR A 144 -19.53 -26.48 4.29
CA TYR A 144 -20.89 -26.29 4.79
C TYR A 144 -21.02 -25.14 5.79
N GLY A 145 -21.79 -24.13 5.38
CA GLY A 145 -22.11 -22.96 6.18
C GLY A 145 -20.95 -22.01 6.42
N LEU A 146 -19.78 -22.21 5.80
CA LEU A 146 -18.59 -21.38 6.04
C LEU A 146 -18.75 -20.02 5.36
N PRO A 147 -18.71 -18.90 6.09
CA PRO A 147 -18.78 -17.56 5.51
C PRO A 147 -17.44 -17.17 4.88
N ILE A 148 -17.44 -16.93 3.57
CA ILE A 148 -16.25 -16.64 2.76
C ILE A 148 -16.50 -15.36 1.95
N PRO A 149 -15.80 -14.25 2.26
CA PRO A 149 -15.81 -13.07 1.42
C PRO A 149 -15.14 -13.30 0.07
N MET A 150 -15.69 -12.65 -0.95
CA MET A 150 -15.07 -12.57 -2.27
C MET A 150 -14.33 -11.24 -2.42
N LYS A 151 -13.17 -11.20 -3.09
CA LYS A 151 -12.55 -9.91 -3.46
C LYS A 151 -13.52 -9.14 -4.36
N GLY A 152 -13.65 -7.82 -4.19
CA GLY A 152 -14.57 -6.97 -4.96
C GLY A 152 -14.32 -6.86 -6.47
N THR A 153 -13.34 -7.58 -6.99
CA THR A 153 -13.08 -7.79 -8.42
C THR A 153 -13.76 -9.03 -8.98
N ALA A 154 -14.16 -9.98 -8.12
CA ALA A 154 -14.82 -11.21 -8.51
C ALA A 154 -16.34 -11.00 -8.56
N ALA A 155 -16.98 -11.43 -9.64
CA ALA A 155 -18.42 -11.31 -9.82
C ALA A 155 -19.19 -12.17 -8.80
N VAL A 156 -20.06 -11.51 -8.05
CA VAL A 156 -21.06 -12.14 -7.18
C VAL A 156 -22.40 -11.47 -7.43
N VAL A 157 -23.41 -12.22 -7.91
CA VAL A 157 -24.72 -11.67 -8.26
C VAL A 157 -25.37 -10.91 -7.09
N ASP A 158 -25.16 -11.39 -5.88
CA ASP A 158 -25.81 -10.86 -4.68
C ASP A 158 -25.13 -9.61 -4.09
N PHE A 159 -23.94 -9.23 -4.58
CA PHE A 159 -23.13 -8.15 -3.99
C PHE A 159 -22.47 -7.25 -5.05
N PRO A 160 -22.31 -5.93 -4.79
CA PRO A 160 -21.59 -5.03 -5.69
C PRO A 160 -20.17 -5.50 -5.96
N SER A 161 -19.83 -5.65 -7.24
CA SER A 161 -18.56 -6.24 -7.72
C SER A 161 -17.91 -5.39 -8.81
N GLY A 162 -18.09 -4.07 -8.77
CA GLY A 162 -17.60 -3.13 -9.79
C GLY A 162 -16.11 -2.80 -9.73
N GLY A 163 -15.29 -3.63 -9.07
CA GLY A 163 -13.83 -3.43 -8.99
C GLY A 163 -13.41 -2.15 -8.26
N GLY A 164 -14.25 -1.59 -7.38
CA GLY A 164 -13.97 -0.34 -6.66
C GLY A 164 -14.16 0.93 -7.50
N VAL A 165 -14.60 0.83 -8.76
CA VAL A 165 -14.81 1.97 -9.65
C VAL A 165 -16.15 2.65 -9.37
N GLY A 166 -16.15 3.97 -9.30
CA GLY A 166 -17.32 4.78 -8.93
C GLY A 166 -18.52 4.56 -9.86
N ILE A 167 -18.34 4.74 -11.16
CA ILE A 167 -19.42 4.59 -12.16
C ILE A 167 -19.97 3.15 -12.24
N LEU A 168 -19.17 2.15 -11.83
CA LEU A 168 -19.57 0.74 -11.79
C LEU A 168 -20.16 0.31 -10.43
N SER A 169 -20.04 1.14 -9.39
CA SER A 169 -20.42 0.77 -8.01
C SER A 169 -21.93 0.55 -7.80
N SER A 170 -22.76 1.06 -8.71
CA SER A 170 -24.21 0.85 -8.71
C SER A 170 -24.66 -0.44 -9.43
N TYR A 171 -23.74 -1.21 -10.00
CA TYR A 171 -24.04 -2.44 -10.73
C TYR A 171 -23.72 -3.67 -9.89
N THR A 172 -24.70 -4.57 -9.79
CA THR A 172 -24.49 -5.95 -9.34
C THR A 172 -24.36 -6.85 -10.57
N PRO A 173 -23.46 -7.85 -10.53
CA PRO A 173 -23.31 -8.79 -11.63
C PRO A 173 -24.60 -9.53 -12.02
N VAL A 174 -24.78 -9.82 -13.31
CA VAL A 174 -25.87 -10.64 -13.86
C VAL A 174 -25.59 -12.14 -13.76
N LYS A 175 -24.33 -12.52 -13.54
CA LYS A 175 -23.89 -13.90 -13.30
C LYS A 175 -22.69 -13.95 -12.36
N ASN A 176 -22.51 -15.09 -11.70
CA ASN A 176 -21.43 -15.33 -10.76
C ASN A 176 -20.11 -15.62 -11.48
N SER A 177 -18.99 -15.36 -10.81
CA SER A 177 -17.70 -15.92 -11.19
C SER A 177 -17.69 -17.44 -11.03
N ALA A 178 -16.81 -18.11 -11.78
CA ALA A 178 -16.69 -19.57 -11.70
C ALA A 178 -16.28 -20.04 -10.29
N LEU A 179 -15.48 -19.25 -9.56
CA LEU A 179 -15.11 -19.54 -8.18
C LEU A 179 -16.31 -19.35 -7.22
N THR A 180 -17.11 -18.30 -7.43
CA THR A 180 -18.33 -18.06 -6.64
C THR A 180 -19.28 -19.26 -6.77
N ASP A 181 -19.54 -19.72 -7.98
CA ASP A 181 -20.39 -20.91 -8.21
C ASP A 181 -19.77 -22.17 -7.60
N MET A 182 -18.44 -22.31 -7.65
CA MET A 182 -17.74 -23.41 -7.00
C MET A 182 -17.96 -23.38 -5.47
N ILE A 183 -17.79 -22.23 -4.81
CA ILE A 183 -18.02 -22.09 -3.36
C ILE A 183 -19.48 -22.44 -3.01
N TYR A 184 -20.45 -21.93 -3.77
CA TYR A 184 -21.87 -22.28 -3.57
C TYR A 184 -22.14 -23.77 -3.73
N SER A 185 -21.51 -24.43 -4.71
CA SER A 185 -21.64 -25.89 -4.92
C SER A 185 -21.04 -26.73 -3.78
N ARG A 186 -20.19 -26.14 -2.93
CA ARG A 186 -19.63 -26.75 -1.72
C ARG A 186 -20.38 -26.36 -0.45
N ASN A 187 -21.51 -25.66 -0.59
CA ASN A 187 -22.33 -25.10 0.48
C ASN A 187 -21.61 -24.08 1.37
N GLY A 188 -20.63 -23.36 0.82
CA GLY A 188 -20.12 -22.13 1.44
C GLY A 188 -21.12 -20.99 1.31
N ILE A 189 -21.02 -20.01 2.21
CA ILE A 189 -21.82 -18.79 2.20
C ILE A 189 -20.94 -17.66 1.69
N ILE A 190 -21.36 -16.94 0.64
CA ILE A 190 -20.64 -15.73 0.22
C ILE A 190 -20.93 -14.61 1.22
N PHE A 191 -19.91 -14.21 1.97
CA PHE A 191 -20.00 -13.22 3.04
C PHE A 191 -19.68 -11.81 2.53
N GLY A 192 -20.31 -11.42 1.43
CA GLY A 192 -20.09 -10.14 0.78
C GLY A 192 -18.83 -10.03 -0.07
N THR A 193 -18.65 -8.86 -0.67
CA THR A 193 -17.49 -8.50 -1.49
C THR A 193 -16.61 -7.48 -0.77
N THR A 194 -15.30 -7.73 -0.72
CA THR A 194 -14.36 -6.91 0.04
C THR A 194 -13.86 -5.72 -0.78
N ASN A 195 -13.56 -4.60 -0.12
CA ASN A 195 -13.01 -3.39 -0.70
C ASN A 195 -11.68 -3.65 -1.44
N VAL A 196 -11.47 -2.93 -2.53
CA VAL A 196 -10.32 -3.04 -3.45
C VAL A 196 -9.92 -1.65 -3.93
N PRO A 197 -8.66 -1.36 -4.26
CA PRO A 197 -8.37 -0.21 -5.12
C PRO A 197 -8.98 -0.42 -6.51
N GLU A 198 -9.25 0.67 -7.23
CA GLU A 198 -9.89 0.62 -8.55
C GLU A 198 -9.18 -0.38 -9.49
N PHE A 199 -9.92 -1.41 -9.93
CA PHE A 199 -9.45 -2.57 -10.70
C PHE A 199 -8.20 -3.26 -10.16
N ALA A 200 -8.06 -3.31 -8.84
CA ALA A 200 -6.89 -3.88 -8.18
C ALA A 200 -5.57 -3.13 -8.43
N CYS A 201 -5.57 -1.94 -9.04
CA CYS A 201 -4.36 -1.23 -9.49
C CYS A 201 -3.64 -0.39 -8.41
N SER A 202 -3.57 -0.87 -7.17
CA SER A 202 -2.75 -0.22 -6.13
C SER A 202 -2.40 -1.15 -4.97
N THR A 203 -1.35 -0.75 -4.27
CA THR A 203 -0.76 -1.40 -3.12
C THR A 203 -1.37 -0.91 -1.79
N ASN A 204 -2.29 0.07 -1.86
CA ASN A 204 -3.13 0.51 -0.74
C ASN A 204 -4.61 0.44 -1.15
N THR A 205 -5.44 -0.12 -0.28
CA THR A 205 -6.86 -0.35 -0.58
C THR A 205 -7.68 0.90 -0.29
N ALA A 206 -7.91 1.69 -1.34
CA ALA A 206 -8.82 2.83 -1.30
C ALA A 206 -9.42 3.09 -2.68
N ASN A 207 -10.67 3.56 -2.67
CA ASN A 207 -11.34 4.04 -3.86
C ASN A 207 -12.42 5.05 -3.48
N ARG A 208 -12.93 5.79 -4.45
CA ARG A 208 -13.99 6.79 -4.23
C ARG A 208 -15.32 6.15 -3.83
N ALA A 209 -15.56 4.89 -4.22
CA ALA A 209 -16.83 4.20 -4.03
C ALA A 209 -17.12 3.82 -2.57
N SER A 210 -16.21 3.05 -2.00
CA SER A 210 -16.26 2.46 -0.66
C SER A 210 -15.44 3.27 0.35
N GLY A 211 -14.41 3.99 -0.10
CA GLY A 211 -13.49 4.73 0.76
C GLY A 211 -12.18 3.99 1.04
N GLN A 212 -11.37 4.58 1.92
CA GLN A 212 -10.10 4.03 2.37
C GLN A 212 -10.32 2.95 3.44
N CYS A 213 -9.85 1.74 3.14
CA CYS A 213 -9.81 0.63 4.08
C CYS A 213 -8.76 0.87 5.17
N ARG A 214 -8.99 0.37 6.38
CA ARG A 214 -8.10 0.59 7.54
C ARG A 214 -7.41 -0.69 7.99
N ASN A 215 -6.16 -0.56 8.44
CA ASN A 215 -5.37 -1.66 8.96
C ASN A 215 -5.76 -1.98 10.43
N PRO A 216 -6.05 -3.23 10.79
CA PRO A 216 -6.47 -3.61 12.15
C PRO A 216 -5.42 -3.48 13.25
N TYR A 217 -4.12 -3.42 12.94
CA TYR A 217 -3.07 -3.26 13.95
C TYR A 217 -2.90 -1.80 14.35
N ASN A 218 -3.02 -0.90 13.38
CA ASN A 218 -3.02 0.54 13.60
C ASN A 218 -3.65 1.22 12.37
N HIS A 219 -4.63 2.08 12.60
CA HIS A 219 -5.35 2.76 11.51
C HIS A 219 -4.48 3.75 10.72
N ALA A 220 -3.34 4.14 11.30
CA ALA A 220 -2.34 4.95 10.63
C ALA A 220 -1.42 4.13 9.71
N PHE A 221 -1.54 2.80 9.65
CA PHE A 221 -0.82 1.95 8.72
C PHE A 221 -1.68 1.63 7.49
N SER A 222 -1.03 1.40 6.34
CA SER A 222 -1.75 0.89 5.17
C SER A 222 -2.24 -0.55 5.42
N PRO A 223 -3.48 -0.91 5.02
CA PRO A 223 -3.93 -2.32 5.01
C PRO A 223 -3.34 -3.12 3.85
N GLY A 224 -2.55 -2.49 2.98
CA GLY A 224 -1.99 -3.11 1.79
C GLY A 224 -3.00 -3.18 0.65
N GLY A 225 -2.57 -3.78 -0.45
CA GLY A 225 -3.38 -3.85 -1.66
C GLY A 225 -2.82 -4.81 -2.69
N SER A 226 -3.67 -5.32 -3.57
CA SER A 226 -5.05 -4.85 -3.75
C SER A 226 -6.15 -5.58 -2.96
N SER A 227 -5.83 -6.65 -2.22
CA SER A 227 -6.79 -7.36 -1.35
C SER A 227 -6.79 -6.89 0.12
N GLY A 228 -6.56 -5.60 0.38
CA GLY A 228 -6.49 -5.07 1.76
C GLY A 228 -7.81 -5.15 2.52
N GLY A 229 -8.96 -5.04 1.84
CA GLY A 229 -10.28 -5.25 2.44
C GLY A 229 -10.43 -6.68 3.01
N ALA A 230 -10.02 -7.68 2.22
CA ALA A 230 -10.01 -9.08 2.65
C ALA A 230 -9.01 -9.32 3.80
N GLY A 231 -7.79 -8.77 3.70
CA GLY A 231 -6.78 -8.88 4.76
C GLY A 231 -7.24 -8.26 6.08
N SER A 232 -7.86 -7.09 6.02
CA SER A 232 -8.43 -6.42 7.20
C SER A 232 -9.58 -7.23 7.80
N ALA A 233 -10.51 -7.74 6.97
CA ALA A 233 -11.66 -8.54 7.43
C ALA A 233 -11.24 -9.84 8.14
N VAL A 234 -10.29 -10.60 7.56
CA VAL A 234 -9.77 -11.84 8.15
C VAL A 234 -9.05 -11.55 9.47
N SER A 235 -8.20 -10.52 9.50
CA SER A 235 -7.45 -10.14 10.69
C SER A 235 -8.34 -9.66 11.83
N MET A 236 -9.46 -9.05 11.49
CA MET A 236 -10.48 -8.65 12.45
C MET A 236 -11.42 -9.79 12.84
N HIS A 237 -11.22 -11.03 12.42
CA HIS A 237 -12.13 -12.16 12.72
C HIS A 237 -13.56 -11.92 12.22
N MET A 238 -13.74 -11.22 11.09
CA MET A 238 -15.04 -11.14 10.41
C MET A 238 -15.28 -12.37 9.52
N CYS A 239 -14.23 -13.13 9.23
CA CYS A 239 -14.24 -14.41 8.53
C CYS A 239 -12.93 -15.14 8.85
N PRO A 240 -12.90 -16.49 8.79
CA PRO A 240 -11.66 -17.25 9.01
C PRO A 240 -10.74 -17.24 7.80
N VAL A 241 -11.32 -17.18 6.59
CA VAL A 241 -10.62 -17.07 5.29
C VAL A 241 -11.36 -16.10 4.39
N ALA A 242 -10.64 -15.48 3.46
CA ALA A 242 -11.22 -14.65 2.41
C ALA A 242 -10.51 -14.89 1.08
N VAL A 243 -11.27 -14.84 -0.01
CA VAL A 243 -10.73 -14.90 -1.36
C VAL A 243 -9.96 -13.62 -1.65
N SER A 244 -8.75 -13.78 -2.17
CA SER A 244 -7.90 -12.70 -2.66
C SER A 244 -7.55 -12.95 -4.13
N GLU A 245 -6.78 -12.04 -4.71
CA GLU A 245 -6.26 -12.21 -6.07
C GLU A 245 -4.95 -11.45 -6.18
N ASP A 246 -3.96 -12.07 -6.82
CA ASP A 246 -2.56 -11.65 -6.90
C ASP A 246 -2.11 -11.45 -8.35
N THR A 247 -1.88 -10.20 -8.76
CA THR A 247 -1.24 -9.81 -10.04
C THR A 247 0.25 -9.51 -9.89
N GLY A 248 0.67 -9.02 -8.72
CA GLY A 248 2.04 -8.57 -8.48
C GLY A 248 2.39 -8.51 -6.99
N GLY A 249 1.62 -9.18 -6.15
CA GLY A 249 1.69 -9.10 -4.70
C GLY A 249 0.34 -8.98 -4.02
N SER A 250 -0.75 -8.89 -4.76
CA SER A 250 -2.05 -8.47 -4.21
C SER A 250 -2.71 -9.44 -3.23
N THR A 251 -2.19 -10.67 -3.08
CA THR A 251 -2.48 -11.55 -1.93
C THR A 251 -1.40 -11.41 -0.86
N ARG A 252 -0.12 -11.42 -1.25
CA ARG A 252 1.03 -11.49 -0.34
C ARG A 252 1.32 -10.19 0.42
N VAL A 253 1.09 -9.03 -0.19
CA VAL A 253 1.22 -7.71 0.41
C VAL A 253 0.13 -7.47 1.47
N PRO A 254 -1.16 -7.68 1.20
CA PRO A 254 -2.18 -7.66 2.26
C PRO A 254 -1.95 -8.72 3.35
N ALA A 255 -1.41 -9.89 2.99
CA ALA A 255 -1.04 -10.90 4.00
C ALA A 255 0.02 -10.35 4.96
N LEU A 256 1.11 -9.77 4.43
CA LEU A 256 2.13 -9.11 5.23
C LEU A 256 1.52 -8.01 6.10
N PHE A 257 0.82 -7.04 5.50
CA PHE A 257 0.41 -5.82 6.21
C PHE A 257 -0.65 -6.06 7.29
N ASN A 258 -1.40 -7.16 7.18
CA ASN A 258 -2.40 -7.56 8.17
C ASN A 258 -1.96 -8.78 9.00
N GLY A 259 -0.68 -9.19 8.93
CA GLY A 259 -0.16 -10.31 9.71
C GLY A 259 -0.96 -11.60 9.50
N LEU A 260 -1.13 -12.01 8.24
CA LEU A 260 -1.88 -13.19 7.83
C LEU A 260 -1.00 -14.11 6.99
N PHE A 261 -1.46 -15.34 6.83
CA PHE A 261 -0.99 -16.20 5.76
C PHE A 261 -1.68 -15.80 4.46
N GLY A 262 -0.91 -15.77 3.37
CA GLY A 262 -1.44 -15.48 2.04
C GLY A 262 -0.91 -16.46 1.02
N PHE A 263 -1.79 -17.23 0.40
CA PHE A 263 -1.42 -18.21 -0.61
C PHE A 263 -1.80 -17.73 -2.00
N ASP A 264 -0.77 -17.48 -2.80
CA ASP A 264 -0.84 -17.22 -4.24
C ASP A 264 -0.44 -18.52 -4.97
N PRO A 265 -1.41 -19.33 -5.44
CA PRO A 265 -1.11 -20.59 -6.09
C PRO A 265 -0.48 -20.38 -7.47
N ALA A 266 0.07 -21.46 -8.04
CA ALA A 266 0.31 -21.50 -9.48
C ALA A 266 -0.98 -21.19 -10.25
N ARG A 267 -0.83 -20.52 -11.40
CA ARG A 267 -1.98 -20.05 -12.20
C ARG A 267 -2.91 -21.21 -12.58
N ASN A 268 -4.22 -20.92 -12.68
CA ASN A 268 -5.31 -21.85 -12.99
C ASN A 268 -5.59 -22.91 -11.91
N HIS A 269 -4.97 -22.81 -10.74
CA HIS A 269 -5.32 -23.67 -9.61
C HIS A 269 -6.76 -23.42 -9.16
N TYR A 270 -7.07 -22.16 -8.84
CA TYR A 270 -8.45 -21.67 -8.72
C TYR A 270 -8.91 -21.04 -10.04
N PRO A 271 -10.17 -21.18 -10.43
CA PRO A 271 -10.69 -20.62 -11.68
C PRO A 271 -10.75 -19.09 -11.61
N ASN A 272 -10.13 -18.41 -12.59
CA ASN A 272 -10.11 -16.93 -12.65
C ASN A 272 -11.32 -16.33 -13.42
N GLU A 273 -12.14 -17.15 -14.07
CA GLU A 273 -13.28 -16.70 -14.86
C GLU A 273 -14.28 -15.89 -14.01
N GLY A 274 -14.66 -14.71 -14.50
CA GLY A 274 -15.55 -13.77 -13.79
C GLY A 274 -14.87 -12.92 -12.73
N ASN A 275 -13.53 -12.88 -12.73
CA ASN A 275 -12.76 -11.84 -12.07
C ASN A 275 -12.42 -10.74 -13.09
N CYS A 276 -12.62 -9.46 -12.75
CA CYS A 276 -12.36 -8.35 -13.69
C CYS A 276 -10.91 -8.32 -14.16
N GLY A 277 -10.00 -8.76 -13.28
CA GLY A 277 -8.56 -8.86 -13.54
C GLY A 277 -7.88 -7.54 -13.89
N MET A 278 -6.56 -7.61 -13.99
CA MET A 278 -5.67 -6.56 -14.47
C MET A 278 -4.81 -7.07 -15.63
N THR A 279 -4.36 -8.34 -15.57
CA THR A 279 -3.48 -8.92 -16.58
C THR A 279 -3.80 -10.38 -16.88
N PHE A 280 -3.67 -10.76 -18.15
CA PHE A 280 -3.94 -12.12 -18.56
C PHE A 280 -2.88 -13.13 -18.11
N THR A 281 -1.61 -12.79 -17.85
CA THR A 281 -0.63 -13.82 -17.37
C THR A 281 -0.43 -13.85 -15.88
N ASN A 282 -0.60 -12.72 -15.18
CA ASN A 282 -0.15 -12.65 -13.80
C ASN A 282 -1.30 -12.90 -12.82
N ASP A 283 -2.52 -12.52 -13.19
CA ASP A 283 -3.68 -12.62 -12.31
C ASP A 283 -3.92 -14.07 -11.89
N GLN A 284 -3.97 -14.27 -10.58
CA GLN A 284 -4.36 -15.54 -10.01
C GLN A 284 -5.12 -15.31 -8.71
N ILE A 285 -6.31 -15.89 -8.62
CA ILE A 285 -7.05 -15.96 -7.37
C ILE A 285 -6.20 -16.70 -6.33
N GLY A 286 -6.16 -16.13 -5.13
CA GLY A 286 -5.51 -16.69 -3.95
C GLY A 286 -6.47 -16.72 -2.75
N VAL A 287 -5.91 -17.01 -1.58
CA VAL A 287 -6.65 -17.03 -0.32
C VAL A 287 -5.82 -16.46 0.82
N LEU A 288 -6.48 -15.70 1.68
CA LEU A 288 -5.95 -15.19 2.95
C LEU A 288 -6.54 -15.98 4.11
N GLY A 289 -5.72 -16.29 5.11
CA GLY A 289 -6.14 -17.04 6.29
C GLY A 289 -5.31 -16.71 7.53
N ARG A 290 -5.81 -17.10 8.71
CA ARG A 290 -5.12 -16.85 10.00
C ARG A 290 -4.10 -17.93 10.34
N SER A 291 -4.17 -19.09 9.69
CA SER A 291 -3.29 -20.24 9.93
C SER A 291 -3.05 -21.05 8.66
N MET A 292 -1.99 -21.88 8.63
CA MET A 292 -1.81 -22.87 7.57
C MET A 292 -2.95 -23.90 7.51
N SER A 293 -3.55 -24.22 8.67
CA SER A 293 -4.70 -25.13 8.72
C SER A 293 -5.92 -24.55 7.99
N ASP A 294 -6.14 -23.24 8.06
CA ASP A 294 -7.21 -22.56 7.31
C ASP A 294 -6.99 -22.72 5.81
N LEU A 295 -5.77 -22.47 5.33
CA LEU A 295 -5.43 -22.54 3.90
C LEU A 295 -5.55 -23.97 3.36
N LEU A 296 -4.99 -24.95 4.08
CA LEU A 296 -5.06 -26.37 3.72
C LEU A 296 -6.50 -26.89 3.71
N PHE A 297 -7.31 -26.47 4.69
CA PHE A 297 -8.71 -26.86 4.75
C PHE A 297 -9.50 -26.26 3.58
N TYR A 298 -9.34 -24.95 3.34
CA TYR A 298 -10.02 -24.24 2.26
C TYR A 298 -9.70 -24.87 0.91
N ASP A 299 -8.42 -25.06 0.59
CA ASP A 299 -7.97 -25.64 -0.67
C ASP A 299 -8.57 -27.04 -0.89
N ARG A 300 -8.37 -27.93 0.08
CA ARG A 300 -8.89 -29.30 0.02
C ARG A 300 -10.41 -29.35 -0.16
N ALA A 301 -11.14 -28.51 0.57
CA ALA A 301 -12.60 -28.48 0.55
C ALA A 301 -13.13 -27.92 -0.77
N LEU A 302 -12.54 -26.83 -1.26
CA LEU A 302 -12.95 -26.21 -2.51
C LEU A 302 -12.68 -27.14 -3.71
N MET A 303 -11.50 -27.76 -3.73
CA MET A 303 -11.00 -28.58 -4.83
C MET A 303 -11.48 -30.05 -4.79
N GLN A 304 -12.33 -30.45 -3.84
CA GLN A 304 -12.69 -31.86 -3.59
C GLN A 304 -13.10 -32.66 -4.83
N ASP A 305 -13.96 -32.11 -5.70
CA ASP A 305 -14.43 -32.83 -6.90
C ASP A 305 -13.46 -32.72 -8.10
N ARG A 306 -12.35 -32.00 -7.95
CA ARG A 306 -11.30 -31.91 -8.96
C ARG A 306 -10.19 -32.91 -8.61
N HIS A 307 -9.97 -33.84 -9.52
CA HIS A 307 -8.79 -34.73 -9.53
C HIS A 307 -8.53 -35.48 -8.22
N ASN A 308 -9.58 -35.81 -7.45
CA ASN A 308 -9.48 -36.52 -6.18
C ASN A 308 -8.60 -35.78 -5.15
N ALA A 309 -8.84 -34.47 -4.99
CA ALA A 309 -8.05 -33.61 -4.10
C ALA A 309 -7.93 -34.17 -2.67
N ALA A 310 -8.99 -34.79 -2.12
CA ALA A 310 -8.93 -35.38 -0.78
C ALA A 310 -7.80 -36.42 -0.61
N GLU A 311 -7.65 -37.33 -1.57
CA GLU A 311 -6.57 -38.34 -1.57
C GLU A 311 -5.20 -37.71 -1.82
N LEU A 312 -5.12 -36.73 -2.72
CA LEU A 312 -3.88 -36.01 -2.99
C LEU A 312 -3.38 -35.26 -1.75
N HIS A 313 -4.26 -34.57 -1.02
CA HIS A 313 -3.91 -33.92 0.24
C HIS A 313 -3.50 -34.93 1.31
N ALA A 314 -4.19 -36.07 1.42
CA ALA A 314 -3.82 -37.11 2.40
C ALA A 314 -2.43 -37.70 2.11
N THR A 315 -2.15 -37.96 0.83
CA THR A 315 -0.85 -38.47 0.37
C THR A 315 0.26 -37.45 0.61
N ALA A 316 0.05 -36.20 0.21
CA ALA A 316 1.02 -35.12 0.40
C ALA A 316 1.28 -34.84 1.89
N ALA A 317 0.26 -34.86 2.74
CA ALA A 317 0.41 -34.71 4.18
C ALA A 317 1.29 -35.82 4.78
N LYS A 318 1.05 -37.07 4.38
CA LYS A 318 1.85 -38.22 4.81
C LYS A 318 3.30 -38.08 4.37
N GLN A 319 3.53 -37.79 3.09
CA GLN A 319 4.88 -37.60 2.53
C GLN A 319 5.62 -36.44 3.21
N ALA A 320 4.94 -35.30 3.42
CA ALA A 320 5.51 -34.15 4.10
C ALA A 320 5.90 -34.49 5.54
N LYS A 321 5.11 -35.30 6.26
CA LYS A 321 5.41 -35.76 7.62
C LYS A 321 6.58 -36.76 7.68
N GLU A 322 6.64 -37.70 6.73
CA GLU A 322 7.65 -38.75 6.66
C GLU A 322 9.02 -38.28 6.14
N ARG A 323 9.06 -37.13 5.48
CA ARG A 323 10.31 -36.55 4.97
C ARG A 323 11.30 -36.30 6.12
N ASP A 324 12.58 -36.53 5.91
CA ASP A 324 13.57 -36.08 6.90
C ASP A 324 13.75 -34.55 6.83
N LEU A 325 13.95 -33.88 7.98
CA LEU A 325 14.07 -32.42 8.02
C LEU A 325 15.32 -31.92 7.29
N GLN A 326 16.45 -32.61 7.42
CA GLN A 326 17.67 -32.28 6.66
C GLN A 326 17.48 -32.58 5.16
N GLY A 327 16.58 -33.50 4.83
CA GLY A 327 16.12 -33.77 3.48
C GLY A 327 15.19 -32.70 2.85
N ILE A 328 14.81 -31.66 3.60
CA ILE A 328 14.11 -30.47 3.07
C ILE A 328 15.15 -29.39 2.79
N ARG A 329 15.19 -28.88 1.56
CA ARG A 329 16.25 -28.00 1.05
C ARG A 329 15.70 -26.64 0.65
N VAL A 330 16.23 -25.59 1.25
CA VAL A 330 15.74 -24.21 1.09
C VAL A 330 16.86 -23.33 0.58
N ALA A 331 16.67 -22.69 -0.57
CA ALA A 331 17.58 -21.66 -1.05
C ALA A 331 17.33 -20.33 -0.32
N CYS A 332 18.41 -19.67 0.06
CA CYS A 332 18.44 -18.33 0.65
C CYS A 332 19.23 -17.43 -0.30
N PRO A 333 18.58 -16.77 -1.28
CA PRO A 333 19.27 -15.99 -2.29
C PRO A 333 20.01 -14.79 -1.69
N GLN A 334 21.22 -14.53 -2.21
CA GLN A 334 22.03 -13.37 -1.78
C GLN A 334 21.49 -12.00 -2.26
N TRP A 335 20.67 -11.97 -3.31
CA TRP A 335 20.38 -10.75 -4.08
C TRP A 335 19.48 -9.68 -3.44
N PRO A 336 18.60 -9.91 -2.45
CA PRO A 336 18.03 -8.77 -1.71
C PRO A 336 19.09 -8.01 -0.88
N TRP A 337 20.32 -8.55 -0.80
CA TRP A 337 21.37 -8.15 0.14
C TRP A 337 22.64 -7.63 -0.53
N VAL A 338 22.71 -7.59 -1.86
CA VAL A 338 23.91 -7.16 -2.59
C VAL A 338 23.92 -5.64 -2.69
N LYS A 339 24.98 -5.00 -2.20
CA LYS A 339 25.19 -3.55 -2.33
C LYS A 339 25.35 -3.16 -3.80
N GLY A 340 24.68 -2.09 -4.25
CA GLY A 340 24.73 -1.62 -5.65
C GLY A 340 23.63 -2.15 -6.58
N THR A 341 22.74 -3.03 -6.12
CA THR A 341 21.43 -3.23 -6.76
C THR A 341 20.47 -2.15 -6.26
N SER A 342 19.47 -1.76 -7.05
CA SER A 342 18.71 -0.49 -6.91
C SER A 342 18.13 -0.14 -5.54
N ARG A 343 18.03 -1.08 -4.57
CA ARG A 343 17.53 -0.88 -3.18
C ARG A 343 18.12 -1.91 -2.21
N GLN A 344 18.12 -1.61 -0.91
CA GLN A 344 18.44 -2.56 0.18
C GLN A 344 17.20 -2.88 1.03
N LEU A 345 17.20 -4.03 1.71
CA LEU A 345 16.17 -4.38 2.69
C LEU A 345 16.30 -3.48 3.93
N ASP A 346 15.17 -2.95 4.40
CA ASP A 346 15.14 -2.19 5.65
C ASP A 346 15.47 -3.07 6.88
N GLY A 347 15.86 -2.44 7.98
CA GLY A 347 16.30 -3.13 9.19
C GLY A 347 15.23 -4.01 9.86
N ILE A 348 13.96 -3.63 9.79
CA ILE A 348 12.83 -4.38 10.35
C ILE A 348 12.66 -5.68 9.58
N MET A 349 12.56 -5.59 8.25
CA MET A 349 12.36 -6.78 7.41
C MET A 349 13.59 -7.69 7.41
N ARG A 350 14.81 -7.12 7.50
CA ARG A 350 16.04 -7.91 7.66
C ARG A 350 16.06 -8.70 8.95
N LYS A 351 15.75 -8.07 10.07
CA LYS A 351 15.69 -8.76 11.36
C LYS A 351 14.70 -9.92 11.35
N ALA A 352 13.52 -9.73 10.76
CA ALA A 352 12.51 -10.78 10.63
C ALA A 352 13.02 -11.96 9.76
N TYR A 353 13.64 -11.66 8.61
CA TYR A 353 14.21 -12.67 7.72
C TYR A 353 15.31 -13.49 8.40
N ASP A 354 16.24 -12.83 9.09
CA ASP A 354 17.36 -13.49 9.78
C ASP A 354 16.88 -14.38 10.94
N ALA A 355 15.85 -13.94 11.68
CA ALA A 355 15.22 -14.73 12.73
C ALA A 355 14.55 -16.00 12.16
N VAL A 356 13.85 -15.90 11.03
CA VAL A 356 13.29 -17.07 10.33
C VAL A 356 14.41 -18.02 9.89
N ARG A 357 15.49 -17.51 9.28
CA ARG A 357 16.62 -18.36 8.89
C ARG A 357 17.21 -19.11 10.08
N ALA A 358 17.30 -18.46 11.24
CA ALA A 358 17.76 -19.12 12.46
C ALA A 358 16.80 -20.23 12.92
N ALA A 359 15.48 -20.03 12.84
CA ALA A 359 14.48 -21.04 13.16
C ALA A 359 14.51 -22.24 12.19
N LEU A 360 14.95 -22.03 10.94
CA LEU A 360 15.04 -23.07 9.91
C LEU A 360 16.37 -23.85 9.88
N LYS A 361 17.26 -23.67 10.87
CA LYS A 361 18.50 -24.48 11.03
C LYS A 361 18.31 -26.00 11.00
N PRO A 362 17.17 -26.58 11.42
CA PRO A 362 16.91 -28.01 11.25
C PRO A 362 16.77 -28.47 9.80
N LEU A 363 16.66 -27.56 8.83
CA LEU A 363 16.60 -27.84 7.40
C LEU A 363 17.97 -27.66 6.74
N THR A 364 18.14 -28.14 5.51
CA THR A 364 19.31 -27.80 4.69
C THR A 364 19.11 -26.42 4.05
N LEU A 365 19.74 -25.39 4.62
CA LEU A 365 19.77 -24.06 4.03
C LEU A 365 20.94 -23.94 3.04
N LYS A 366 20.66 -23.38 1.86
CA LYS A 366 21.65 -23.15 0.80
C LYS A 366 21.75 -21.66 0.52
N ASP A 367 22.87 -21.06 0.89
CA ASP A 367 23.21 -19.73 0.39
C ASP A 367 23.54 -19.87 -1.10
N THR A 368 22.57 -19.55 -1.93
CA THR A 368 22.74 -19.54 -3.37
C THR A 368 22.99 -18.12 -3.84
N GLY A 369 23.49 -17.96 -5.07
CA GLY A 369 23.21 -16.73 -5.80
C GLY A 369 21.70 -16.48 -5.87
N TRP A 370 21.27 -15.45 -6.61
CA TRP A 370 19.87 -15.45 -7.09
C TRP A 370 19.55 -16.82 -7.72
N PRO A 371 18.30 -17.22 -7.95
CA PRO A 371 17.92 -18.44 -8.68
C PRO A 371 18.65 -18.82 -9.99
N LEU A 372 19.78 -18.21 -10.32
CA LEU A 372 20.51 -18.16 -11.55
C LEU A 372 22.00 -18.02 -11.20
N ALA A 373 22.65 -19.15 -10.98
CA ALA A 373 24.11 -19.17 -10.93
C ALA A 373 24.65 -18.90 -12.35
N GLY A 374 25.54 -17.91 -12.49
CA GLY A 374 26.66 -18.03 -13.44
C GLY A 374 26.49 -17.65 -14.92
N SER A 375 25.67 -16.67 -15.30
CA SER A 375 25.84 -16.01 -16.61
C SER A 375 25.91 -14.49 -16.45
N GLU A 376 26.70 -13.81 -17.30
CA GLU A 376 26.70 -12.34 -17.48
C GLU A 376 25.30 -11.77 -17.82
N GLN A 377 24.32 -12.65 -18.09
CA GLN A 377 22.95 -12.37 -18.47
C GLN A 377 22.00 -13.31 -17.69
N GLY A 378 21.81 -13.09 -16.40
CA GLY A 378 20.79 -13.82 -15.60
C GLY A 378 19.36 -13.43 -16.03
N VAL A 379 18.30 -14.12 -15.58
CA VAL A 379 16.87 -13.74 -15.79
C VAL A 379 16.57 -12.30 -15.43
N LEU A 380 17.28 -11.68 -14.48
CA LEU A 380 17.15 -10.23 -14.29
C LEU A 380 17.53 -9.46 -15.56
N SER A 381 18.48 -9.92 -16.37
CA SER A 381 18.76 -9.38 -17.70
C SER A 381 17.58 -9.57 -18.66
N LEU A 382 16.81 -10.67 -18.58
CA LEU A 382 15.57 -10.87 -19.36
C LEU A 382 14.43 -9.95 -18.89
N VAL A 383 14.33 -9.72 -17.57
CA VAL A 383 13.39 -8.78 -16.94
C VAL A 383 13.83 -7.31 -17.12
N THR A 384 15.10 -7.05 -17.44
CA THR A 384 15.62 -5.70 -17.76
C THR A 384 15.80 -5.45 -19.26
N ASP A 385 15.62 -6.47 -20.11
CA ASP A 385 15.67 -6.32 -21.55
C ASP A 385 14.43 -5.55 -22.02
N LYS A 386 14.62 -4.34 -22.56
CA LYS A 386 13.60 -3.27 -22.61
C LYS A 386 12.33 -3.58 -23.43
N LYS A 387 12.24 -4.74 -24.11
CA LYS A 387 11.13 -5.10 -25.01
C LYS A 387 10.04 -5.99 -24.39
N ALA A 388 10.32 -6.73 -23.31
CA ALA A 388 9.40 -7.68 -22.68
C ALA A 388 8.70 -7.23 -21.35
N PRO A 389 9.30 -6.38 -20.49
CA PRO A 389 8.76 -6.11 -19.14
C PRO A 389 7.50 -5.25 -19.13
N GLN A 390 7.45 -4.23 -20.00
CA GLN A 390 6.27 -3.37 -20.09
C GLN A 390 5.06 -4.13 -20.64
N SER A 391 5.26 -4.99 -21.64
CA SER A 391 4.17 -5.79 -22.21
C SER A 391 3.63 -6.85 -21.27
N LEU A 392 4.47 -7.45 -20.42
CA LEU A 392 4.05 -8.44 -19.41
C LEU A 392 3.04 -7.88 -18.39
N PHE A 393 3.12 -6.58 -18.08
CA PHE A 393 2.25 -5.93 -17.10
C PHE A 393 1.16 -5.04 -17.75
N LEU A 394 1.42 -4.44 -18.92
CA LEU A 394 0.49 -3.56 -19.64
C LEU A 394 -0.35 -4.38 -20.62
N THR A 395 -1.28 -5.15 -20.06
CA THR A 395 -2.12 -6.09 -20.83
C THR A 395 -3.28 -5.38 -21.54
N PHE A 396 -3.82 -6.07 -22.56
CA PHE A 396 -5.00 -5.72 -23.32
C PHE A 396 -6.24 -5.45 -22.44
N PRO A 397 -6.97 -4.33 -22.64
CA PRO A 397 -8.12 -3.94 -21.82
C PRO A 397 -9.37 -4.80 -22.05
N GLY A 398 -9.29 -5.79 -22.95
CA GLY A 398 -10.40 -6.67 -23.27
C GLY A 398 -10.93 -7.45 -22.06
N GLN A 399 -10.10 -7.77 -21.06
CA GLN A 399 -10.58 -8.51 -19.89
C GLN A 399 -11.57 -7.70 -19.05
N ILE A 400 -11.30 -6.40 -18.85
CA ILE A 400 -12.22 -5.50 -18.14
C ILE A 400 -13.43 -5.19 -19.00
N ALA A 401 -13.23 -4.90 -20.30
CA ALA A 401 -14.34 -4.66 -21.21
C ALA A 401 -15.29 -5.88 -21.24
N GLN A 402 -14.72 -7.09 -21.29
CA GLN A 402 -15.46 -8.34 -21.21
C GLN A 402 -16.14 -8.51 -19.85
N PHE A 403 -15.48 -8.21 -18.73
CA PHE A 403 -16.12 -8.25 -17.42
C PHE A 403 -17.32 -7.30 -17.32
N VAL A 404 -17.14 -6.05 -17.74
CA VAL A 404 -18.19 -5.02 -17.74
C VAL A 404 -19.37 -5.45 -18.61
N TYR A 405 -19.10 -6.06 -19.76
CA TYR A 405 -20.12 -6.55 -20.68
C TYR A 405 -20.79 -7.85 -20.19
N ASP A 406 -20.02 -8.93 -20.03
CA ASP A 406 -20.51 -10.29 -19.76
C ASP A 406 -21.02 -10.48 -18.33
N TYR A 407 -20.46 -9.76 -17.36
CA TYR A 407 -20.76 -9.96 -15.94
C TYR A 407 -21.53 -8.82 -15.33
N LEU A 408 -21.24 -7.55 -15.65
CA LEU A 408 -22.02 -6.43 -15.10
C LEU A 408 -23.22 -6.05 -15.96
N ASP A 409 -23.23 -6.39 -17.25
CA ASP A 409 -24.20 -5.90 -18.25
C ASP A 409 -24.38 -4.38 -18.15
N ALA A 410 -23.27 -3.67 -17.95
CA ALA A 410 -23.25 -2.25 -17.71
C ALA A 410 -23.06 -1.50 -19.03
N PRO A 411 -23.95 -0.56 -19.41
CA PRO A 411 -23.81 0.25 -20.62
C PRO A 411 -22.81 1.39 -20.38
N VAL A 412 -21.58 1.05 -19.97
CA VAL A 412 -20.50 1.98 -19.65
C VAL A 412 -19.29 1.61 -20.48
N SER A 413 -18.77 2.58 -21.23
CA SER A 413 -17.57 2.38 -22.04
C SER A 413 -16.30 2.42 -21.20
N LEU A 414 -15.23 1.78 -21.70
CA LEU A 414 -13.90 1.90 -21.10
C LEU A 414 -13.44 3.37 -20.99
N LYS A 415 -13.83 4.22 -21.95
CA LYS A 415 -13.53 5.66 -21.92
C LYS A 415 -14.19 6.35 -20.71
N GLU A 416 -15.45 6.04 -20.42
CA GLU A 416 -16.15 6.59 -19.26
C GLU A 416 -15.58 6.05 -17.95
N ILE A 417 -15.19 4.78 -17.93
CA ILE A 417 -14.48 4.16 -16.80
C ILE A 417 -13.16 4.90 -16.52
N CYS A 418 -12.32 5.07 -17.54
CA CYS A 418 -11.05 5.80 -17.43
C CYS A 418 -11.27 7.24 -16.94
N ALA A 419 -12.32 7.91 -17.41
CA ALA A 419 -12.65 9.27 -16.98
C ALA A 419 -13.15 9.37 -15.53
N ASP A 420 -13.74 8.31 -14.96
CA ASP A 420 -14.20 8.27 -13.57
C ASP A 420 -13.08 7.87 -12.58
N THR A 421 -12.10 7.07 -13.03
CA THR A 421 -10.97 6.65 -12.19
C THR A 421 -10.11 7.83 -11.73
N ILE A 422 -9.54 7.74 -10.53
CA ILE A 422 -8.85 8.86 -9.89
C ILE A 422 -7.41 8.48 -9.54
N PRO A 423 -6.39 9.18 -10.07
CA PRO A 423 -5.02 8.96 -9.62
C PRO A 423 -4.79 9.53 -8.21
N PHE A 424 -4.21 8.75 -7.30
CA PHE A 424 -3.83 9.23 -5.97
C PHE A 424 -2.59 8.50 -5.45
N GLY A 425 -1.62 9.24 -4.89
CA GLY A 425 -0.33 8.67 -4.53
C GLY A 425 0.29 7.90 -5.70
N ALA A 426 0.60 6.62 -5.46
CA ALA A 426 1.11 5.70 -6.48
C ALA A 426 0.02 5.00 -7.33
N HIS A 427 -1.27 5.14 -6.97
CA HIS A 427 -2.41 4.56 -7.70
C HIS A 427 -2.68 5.36 -8.98
N GLN A 428 -2.46 4.75 -10.15
CA GLN A 428 -2.70 5.38 -11.46
C GLN A 428 -3.35 4.36 -12.44
N PRO A 429 -4.58 3.90 -12.17
CA PRO A 429 -5.23 2.84 -12.94
C PRO A 429 -5.38 3.20 -14.42
N THR A 430 -5.68 4.47 -14.73
CA THR A 430 -5.86 4.94 -16.12
C THR A 430 -4.63 4.72 -16.98
N LYS A 431 -3.43 4.94 -16.44
CA LYS A 431 -2.18 4.77 -17.20
C LYS A 431 -1.94 3.34 -17.63
N PHE A 432 -2.35 2.35 -16.84
CA PHE A 432 -2.27 0.94 -17.26
C PHE A 432 -3.08 0.67 -18.54
N TYR A 433 -4.15 1.44 -18.77
CA TYR A 433 -4.99 1.33 -19.97
C TYR A 433 -4.59 2.27 -21.10
N GLU A 434 -3.86 3.35 -20.82
CA GLU A 434 -3.37 4.29 -21.84
C GLU A 434 -2.02 3.85 -22.42
N ASP A 435 -1.11 3.34 -21.58
CA ASP A 435 0.28 3.01 -21.94
C ASP A 435 0.44 1.61 -22.58
N MET A 436 -0.62 1.08 -23.21
CA MET A 436 -0.66 -0.29 -23.74
C MET A 436 0.39 -0.53 -24.82
N THR A 437 1.10 -1.64 -24.70
CA THR A 437 2.10 -2.07 -25.71
C THR A 437 1.56 -3.13 -26.68
N CYS A 438 0.51 -3.88 -26.30
CA CYS A 438 -0.07 -4.97 -27.10
C CYS A 438 -1.51 -4.66 -27.50
N LYS A 439 -1.87 -4.88 -28.76
CA LYS A 439 -3.20 -4.54 -29.32
C LYS A 439 -4.19 -5.69 -29.29
N SER A 440 -3.72 -6.92 -29.11
CA SER A 440 -4.54 -8.13 -29.03
C SER A 440 -3.89 -9.17 -28.12
N GLU A 441 -4.67 -10.15 -27.68
CA GLU A 441 -4.16 -11.32 -26.95
C GLU A 441 -3.11 -12.10 -27.75
N THR A 442 -3.28 -12.19 -29.07
CA THR A 442 -2.32 -12.85 -29.98
C THR A 442 -0.98 -12.12 -29.99
N ASP A 443 -0.98 -10.79 -30.14
CA ASP A 443 0.24 -9.98 -30.12
C ASP A 443 0.99 -10.16 -28.80
N TYR A 444 0.23 -10.19 -27.70
CA TYR A 444 0.75 -10.39 -26.36
C TYR A 444 1.40 -11.77 -26.20
N ARG A 445 0.69 -12.86 -26.54
CA ARG A 445 1.21 -14.24 -26.45
C ARG A 445 2.45 -14.43 -27.33
N TYR A 446 2.47 -13.84 -28.52
CA TYR A 446 3.64 -13.89 -29.40
C TYR A 446 4.84 -13.12 -28.83
N ALA A 447 4.58 -11.95 -28.24
CA ALA A 447 5.63 -11.12 -27.64
C ALA A 447 6.29 -11.77 -26.42
N ILE A 448 5.55 -12.52 -25.60
CA ILE A 448 6.05 -13.06 -24.33
C ILE A 448 6.36 -14.56 -24.37
N GLY A 449 5.77 -15.31 -25.29
CA GLY A 449 5.81 -16.78 -25.32
C GLY A 449 7.21 -17.38 -25.21
N PRO A 450 8.19 -16.95 -26.04
CA PRO A 450 9.58 -17.42 -25.96
C PRO A 450 10.25 -17.07 -24.63
N PHE A 451 9.98 -15.87 -24.08
CA PHE A 451 10.57 -15.41 -22.82
C PHE A 451 10.06 -16.21 -21.62
N ILE A 452 8.76 -16.54 -21.57
CA ILE A 452 8.17 -17.35 -20.50
C ILE A 452 8.86 -18.70 -20.42
N LYS A 453 9.08 -19.37 -21.56
CA LYS A 453 9.72 -20.69 -21.59
C LYS A 453 11.13 -20.63 -21.01
N ASP A 454 11.97 -19.75 -21.55
CA ASP A 454 13.35 -19.59 -21.11
C ASP A 454 13.42 -19.26 -19.61
N GLU A 455 12.49 -18.45 -19.11
CA GLU A 455 12.45 -18.06 -17.70
C GLU A 455 12.00 -19.19 -16.77
N VAL A 456 11.00 -19.99 -17.16
CA VAL A 456 10.58 -21.20 -16.43
C VAL A 456 11.72 -22.20 -16.36
N GLU A 457 12.39 -22.48 -17.48
CA GLU A 457 13.49 -23.44 -17.55
C GLU A 457 14.66 -22.98 -16.67
N ARG A 458 15.04 -21.70 -16.76
CA ARG A 458 16.11 -21.14 -15.92
C ARG A 458 15.74 -21.15 -14.44
N TYR A 459 14.52 -20.76 -14.08
CA TYR A 459 14.06 -20.78 -12.69
C TYR A 459 14.08 -22.20 -12.11
N ASN A 460 13.53 -23.17 -12.84
CA ASN A 460 13.48 -24.56 -12.41
C ASN A 460 14.87 -25.22 -12.41
N SER A 461 15.82 -24.75 -13.22
CA SER A 461 17.20 -25.27 -13.20
C SER A 461 17.88 -25.12 -11.84
N LEU A 462 17.54 -24.09 -11.05
CA LEU A 462 18.03 -23.98 -9.67
C LEU A 462 17.48 -25.09 -8.78
N PHE A 463 16.17 -25.37 -8.90
CA PHE A 463 15.54 -26.46 -8.16
C PHE A 463 16.18 -27.80 -8.51
N ASP A 464 16.55 -28.01 -9.78
CA ASP A 464 17.20 -29.23 -10.24
C ASP A 464 18.66 -29.34 -9.78
N ALA A 465 19.44 -28.28 -9.97
CA ALA A 465 20.87 -28.26 -9.62
C ALA A 465 21.10 -28.45 -8.12
N GLU A 466 20.26 -27.82 -7.30
CA GLU A 466 20.42 -27.83 -5.84
C GLU A 466 19.43 -28.77 -5.13
N ASN A 467 18.57 -29.47 -5.89
CA ASN A 467 17.49 -30.34 -5.39
C ASN A 467 16.63 -29.62 -4.33
N LEU A 468 16.12 -28.43 -4.69
CA LEU A 468 15.41 -27.57 -3.74
C LEU A 468 13.94 -27.94 -3.60
N ASP A 469 13.40 -27.65 -2.42
CA ASP A 469 11.96 -27.65 -2.17
C ASP A 469 11.40 -26.22 -2.17
N PHE A 470 12.18 -25.26 -1.67
CA PHE A 470 11.76 -23.86 -1.53
C PHE A 470 12.87 -22.87 -1.86
N ILE A 471 12.44 -21.66 -2.22
CA ILE A 471 13.25 -20.44 -2.10
C ILE A 471 12.63 -19.57 -1.00
N LEU A 472 13.46 -19.14 -0.04
CA LEU A 472 13.07 -18.25 1.06
C LEU A 472 13.45 -16.80 0.73
N VAL A 473 12.45 -15.92 0.72
CA VAL A 473 12.62 -14.49 0.44
C VAL A 473 11.91 -13.62 1.49
N PRO A 474 12.33 -12.36 1.73
CA PRO A 474 11.56 -11.45 2.57
C PRO A 474 10.18 -11.14 1.96
N ALA A 475 9.19 -10.76 2.78
CA ALA A 475 7.85 -10.47 2.26
C ALA A 475 7.76 -9.15 1.47
N ALA A 476 8.64 -8.18 1.75
CA ALA A 476 8.78 -6.90 1.07
C ALA A 476 10.16 -6.30 1.37
N TYR A 477 10.57 -5.27 0.62
CA TYR A 477 11.82 -4.53 0.90
C TYR A 477 11.71 -3.56 2.08
N ASN A 478 10.49 -3.15 2.41
CA ASN A 478 10.20 -2.24 3.51
C ASN A 478 9.06 -2.80 4.36
N ALA A 479 9.06 -2.47 5.65
CA ALA A 479 7.94 -2.75 6.54
C ALA A 479 6.63 -2.11 6.03
N THR A 480 5.50 -2.58 6.57
CA THR A 480 4.18 -1.98 6.34
C THR A 480 4.28 -0.46 6.47
N PRO A 481 3.92 0.35 5.47
CA PRO A 481 4.12 1.79 5.53
C PRO A 481 3.01 2.53 6.28
N ASP A 482 3.29 3.78 6.65
CA ASP A 482 2.26 4.69 7.15
C ASP A 482 1.27 5.07 6.03
N LEU A 483 0.01 5.15 6.39
CA LEU A 483 -1.08 5.42 5.47
C LEU A 483 -1.00 6.84 4.89
N ALA A 484 -0.63 7.83 5.69
CA ALA A 484 -0.43 9.20 5.20
C ALA A 484 0.65 9.26 4.11
N GLN A 485 1.75 8.53 4.31
CA GLN A 485 2.83 8.38 3.34
C GLN A 485 2.37 7.62 2.07
N ALA A 486 1.54 6.57 2.25
CA ALA A 486 0.91 5.81 1.15
C ALA A 486 0.06 6.68 0.24
N LEU A 487 -0.76 7.53 0.85
CA LEU A 487 -1.63 8.44 0.13
C LEU A 487 -0.85 9.57 -0.54
N ALA A 488 0.24 10.02 0.06
CA ALA A 488 1.14 11.03 -0.52
C ALA A 488 2.08 10.48 -1.61
N GLY A 489 2.14 9.16 -1.81
CA GLY A 489 3.00 8.53 -2.82
C GLY A 489 4.50 8.56 -2.49
N THR A 490 4.89 8.87 -1.25
CA THR A 490 6.29 8.98 -0.83
C THR A 490 6.52 8.19 0.45
N MET A 491 7.46 7.24 0.43
CA MET A 491 7.74 6.27 1.49
C MET A 491 9.22 6.23 1.85
N PRO A 492 9.53 5.97 3.13
CA PRO A 492 10.87 5.57 3.52
C PRO A 492 11.33 4.33 2.73
N ALA A 493 12.58 4.36 2.29
CA ALA A 493 13.27 3.25 1.65
C ALA A 493 14.77 3.31 2.00
N ILE A 494 15.50 2.26 1.64
CA ILE A 494 16.95 2.24 1.68
C ILE A 494 17.48 2.12 0.26
N ASP A 495 18.35 3.04 -0.16
CA ASP A 495 18.95 3.05 -1.50
C ASP A 495 20.01 1.95 -1.68
N ALA A 496 20.62 1.90 -2.86
CA ALA A 496 21.62 0.90 -3.23
C ALA A 496 22.90 0.97 -2.38
N GLU A 497 23.20 2.14 -1.81
CA GLU A 497 24.35 2.44 -0.97
C GLU A 497 24.11 2.13 0.51
N GLY A 498 22.86 1.81 0.88
CA GLY A 498 22.44 1.55 2.25
C GLY A 498 22.04 2.80 3.02
N GLN A 499 21.79 3.92 2.34
CA GLN A 499 21.39 5.19 2.96
C GLN A 499 19.87 5.34 2.99
N PRO A 500 19.31 6.07 3.97
CA PRO A 500 17.90 6.44 3.98
C PRO A 500 17.53 7.23 2.73
N ALA A 501 16.48 6.81 2.06
CA ALA A 501 15.94 7.42 0.85
C ALA A 501 14.41 7.52 0.91
N LEU A 502 13.84 8.19 -0.09
CA LEU A 502 12.40 8.18 -0.34
C LEU A 502 12.10 7.47 -1.66
N SER A 503 11.01 6.71 -1.68
CA SER A 503 10.55 5.95 -2.84
C SER A 503 9.04 5.85 -2.86
N ASP A 504 8.41 5.52 -3.99
CA ASP A 504 6.98 5.23 -4.01
C ASP A 504 6.71 3.79 -3.52
N MET A 505 5.44 3.42 -3.34
CA MET A 505 5.11 2.05 -2.89
C MET A 505 5.39 0.95 -3.92
N TRP A 506 5.31 1.23 -5.22
CA TRP A 506 5.65 0.26 -6.26
C TRP A 506 7.13 -0.11 -6.18
N GLN A 507 7.94 0.87 -5.86
CA GLN A 507 9.37 0.72 -5.72
C GLN A 507 9.76 0.17 -4.34
N SER A 508 9.04 0.51 -3.28
CA SER A 508 9.39 0.15 -1.91
C SER A 508 8.89 -1.25 -1.49
N VAL A 509 7.73 -1.70 -1.99
CA VAL A 509 7.06 -2.93 -1.51
C VAL A 509 6.98 -4.00 -2.59
N TYR A 510 6.71 -3.60 -3.83
CA TYR A 510 6.42 -4.51 -4.93
C TYR A 510 7.58 -5.23 -5.61
N PRO A 511 8.86 -4.80 -5.61
CA PRO A 511 9.85 -5.43 -6.48
C PRO A 511 9.98 -6.94 -6.24
N ILE A 512 10.01 -7.39 -4.98
CA ILE A 512 10.06 -8.82 -4.68
C ILE A 512 8.73 -9.53 -4.93
N ASN A 513 7.63 -8.79 -4.88
CA ASN A 513 6.30 -9.34 -5.02
C ASN A 513 5.91 -9.53 -6.51
N GLU A 514 6.23 -8.59 -7.37
CA GLU A 514 5.94 -8.61 -8.80
C GLU A 514 6.79 -9.64 -9.55
N MET A 515 8.04 -9.81 -9.13
CA MET A 515 9.01 -10.67 -9.81
C MET A 515 8.49 -12.09 -10.07
N LEU A 516 8.71 -12.54 -11.31
CA LEU A 516 8.43 -13.90 -11.79
C LEU A 516 6.94 -14.30 -11.68
N LYS A 517 6.00 -13.36 -11.61
CA LYS A 517 4.59 -13.70 -11.42
C LYS A 517 3.97 -14.42 -12.64
N HIS A 518 4.47 -14.15 -13.84
CA HIS A 518 4.03 -14.74 -15.11
C HIS A 518 4.44 -16.21 -15.29
N ILE A 519 5.34 -16.77 -14.46
CA ILE A 519 5.84 -18.16 -14.60
C ILE A 519 5.21 -19.18 -13.63
N HIS A 520 3.99 -18.92 -13.15
CA HIS A 520 3.12 -19.89 -12.44
C HIS A 520 3.81 -20.59 -11.24
N ILE A 521 4.42 -19.79 -10.37
CA ILE A 521 5.05 -20.27 -9.12
C ILE A 521 4.01 -20.24 -7.98
N PRO A 522 3.85 -21.33 -7.19
CA PRO A 522 3.18 -21.23 -5.90
C PRO A 522 4.01 -20.42 -4.91
N LYS A 523 3.40 -19.40 -4.31
CA LYS A 523 4.02 -18.52 -3.32
C LYS A 523 3.16 -18.46 -2.07
N LEU A 524 3.79 -18.60 -0.91
CA LEU A 524 3.14 -18.51 0.40
C LEU A 524 3.78 -17.38 1.21
N ALA A 525 3.02 -16.35 1.54
CA ALA A 525 3.39 -15.37 2.56
C ALA A 525 3.12 -15.94 3.96
N VAL A 526 4.10 -15.81 4.85
CA VAL A 526 4.05 -16.31 6.23
C VAL A 526 4.29 -15.15 7.19
N PRO A 527 3.38 -14.88 8.16
CA PRO A 527 3.57 -13.83 9.15
C PRO A 527 4.59 -14.26 10.21
N THR A 528 5.43 -13.32 10.65
CA THR A 528 6.56 -13.57 11.56
C THR A 528 6.52 -12.70 12.82
N GLY A 529 5.32 -12.41 13.33
CA GLY A 529 5.12 -11.55 14.49
C GLY A 529 5.11 -10.05 14.15
N LEU A 530 5.45 -9.23 15.13
CA LEU A 530 5.42 -7.76 15.04
C LEU A 530 6.82 -7.16 15.20
N SER A 531 7.06 -6.05 14.53
CA SER A 531 8.17 -5.15 14.84
C SER A 531 7.95 -4.46 16.19
N SER A 532 8.99 -3.77 16.69
CA SER A 532 8.94 -3.03 17.95
C SER A 532 7.91 -1.89 17.95
N ASP A 533 7.57 -1.33 16.79
CA ASP A 533 6.52 -0.32 16.62
C ASP A 533 5.15 -0.90 16.25
N GLY A 534 4.99 -2.23 16.34
CA GLY A 534 3.71 -2.93 16.20
C GLY A 534 3.28 -3.23 14.76
N ARG A 535 4.18 -3.09 13.77
CA ARG A 535 3.89 -3.46 12.38
C ARG A 535 4.04 -4.97 12.18
N PRO A 536 3.11 -5.61 11.48
CA PRO A 536 3.31 -6.98 11.04
C PRO A 536 4.57 -7.15 10.18
N THR A 537 5.26 -8.26 10.40
CA THR A 537 6.42 -8.70 9.62
C THR A 537 6.15 -10.06 8.96
N GLY A 538 6.96 -10.43 7.96
CA GLY A 538 6.77 -11.71 7.28
C GLY A 538 7.86 -12.05 6.28
N ILE A 539 7.78 -13.30 5.79
CA ILE A 539 8.61 -13.85 4.72
C ILE A 539 7.72 -14.47 3.64
N GLN A 540 8.32 -14.92 2.54
CA GLN A 540 7.65 -15.79 1.57
C GLN A 540 8.44 -17.08 1.32
N LEU A 541 7.71 -18.17 1.11
CA LEU A 541 8.22 -19.40 0.53
C LEU A 541 7.75 -19.50 -0.91
N TRP A 542 8.68 -19.65 -1.84
CA TRP A 542 8.39 -19.88 -3.26
C TRP A 542 8.68 -21.32 -3.60
N GLY A 543 7.75 -21.97 -4.30
CA GLY A 543 7.91 -23.34 -4.78
C GLY A 543 8.43 -23.41 -6.21
N ARG A 544 8.49 -24.62 -6.74
CA ARG A 544 8.86 -24.88 -8.14
C ARG A 544 7.80 -24.32 -9.09
N ALA A 545 8.23 -23.70 -10.20
CA ALA A 545 7.32 -23.26 -11.27
C ALA A 545 6.70 -24.47 -11.99
N VAL A 546 5.47 -24.34 -12.46
CA VAL A 546 4.88 -25.33 -13.38
C VAL A 546 5.75 -25.39 -14.64
N ALA A 547 6.05 -26.60 -15.13
CA ALA A 547 6.81 -26.76 -16.37
C ALA A 547 6.08 -26.09 -17.55
N TYR A 548 6.83 -25.48 -18.48
CA TYR A 548 6.26 -24.65 -19.54
C TYR A 548 5.21 -25.40 -20.38
N GLU A 549 5.48 -26.67 -20.67
CA GLU A 549 4.62 -27.58 -21.43
C GLU A 549 3.29 -27.87 -20.72
N ASP A 550 3.26 -27.70 -19.40
CA ASP A 550 2.14 -28.01 -18.52
C ASP A 550 1.43 -26.75 -17.99
N MET A 551 1.99 -25.55 -18.19
CA MET A 551 1.54 -24.30 -17.54
C MET A 551 0.05 -23.98 -17.75
N PHE A 552 -0.52 -24.36 -18.89
CA PHE A 552 -1.92 -24.11 -19.24
C PHE A 552 -2.79 -25.36 -19.20
N GLN A 553 -2.28 -26.46 -18.65
CA GLN A 553 -3.05 -27.69 -18.46
C GLN A 553 -3.75 -27.65 -17.09
N ASP A 554 -5.07 -27.44 -17.09
CA ASP A 554 -5.88 -27.34 -15.86
C ASP A 554 -5.67 -28.53 -14.90
N LYS A 555 -5.50 -29.74 -15.45
CA LYS A 555 -5.24 -30.96 -14.66
C LYS A 555 -3.91 -30.91 -13.90
N VAL A 556 -2.90 -30.24 -14.44
CA VAL A 556 -1.59 -30.08 -13.78
C VAL A 556 -1.67 -28.94 -12.77
N SER A 557 -2.14 -27.76 -13.18
CA SER A 557 -2.28 -26.58 -12.33
C SER A 557 -3.12 -26.83 -11.06
N SER A 558 -4.20 -27.60 -11.18
CA SER A 558 -5.09 -27.92 -10.06
C SER A 558 -4.45 -28.78 -8.97
N ARG A 559 -3.39 -29.56 -9.26
CA ARG A 559 -2.72 -30.43 -8.28
C ARG A 559 -1.30 -29.99 -7.90
N HIS A 560 -0.66 -29.17 -8.74
CA HIS A 560 0.75 -28.76 -8.60
C HIS A 560 1.07 -28.22 -7.20
N ASN A 561 0.14 -27.47 -6.61
CA ASN A 561 0.37 -26.76 -5.36
C ASN A 561 0.22 -27.63 -4.11
N ILE A 562 -0.41 -28.82 -4.19
CA ILE A 562 -0.80 -29.59 -3.01
C ILE A 562 0.43 -30.06 -2.23
N THR A 563 1.44 -30.61 -2.91
CA THR A 563 2.69 -31.03 -2.26
C THR A 563 3.44 -29.85 -1.64
N PHE A 564 3.48 -28.72 -2.35
CA PHE A 564 4.07 -27.47 -1.85
C PHE A 564 3.40 -27.03 -0.54
N LEU A 565 2.06 -26.99 -0.48
CA LEU A 565 1.32 -26.53 0.69
C LEU A 565 1.59 -27.38 1.94
N HIS A 566 1.59 -28.71 1.81
CA HIS A 566 1.82 -29.61 2.95
C HIS A 566 3.26 -29.56 3.44
N LEU A 567 4.23 -29.47 2.53
CA LEU A 567 5.62 -29.30 2.93
C LEU A 567 5.85 -27.92 3.55
N ALA A 568 5.23 -26.88 3.02
CA ALA A 568 5.29 -25.52 3.57
C ALA A 568 4.66 -25.45 4.98
N ALA A 569 3.57 -26.19 5.23
CA ALA A 569 2.97 -26.27 6.55
C ALA A 569 3.97 -26.80 7.60
N ARG A 570 4.75 -27.81 7.25
CA ARG A 570 5.82 -28.33 8.12
C ARG A 570 6.96 -27.34 8.33
N VAL A 571 7.32 -26.57 7.30
CA VAL A 571 8.30 -25.47 7.44
C VAL A 571 7.77 -24.39 8.39
N VAL A 572 6.49 -24.01 8.26
CA VAL A 572 5.83 -23.04 9.14
C VAL A 572 5.80 -23.53 10.59
N GLU A 573 5.59 -24.82 10.85
CA GLU A 573 5.66 -25.39 12.20
C GLU A 573 7.02 -25.14 12.86
N LEU A 574 8.13 -25.21 12.10
CA LEU A 574 9.46 -24.89 12.60
C LEU A 574 9.63 -23.40 12.87
N ILE A 575 9.13 -22.54 11.98
CA ILE A 575 9.18 -21.08 12.16
C ILE A 575 8.41 -20.70 13.43
N HIS A 576 7.18 -21.21 13.58
CA HIS A 576 6.29 -20.89 14.68
C HIS A 576 6.55 -21.73 15.95
N ALA A 577 7.57 -22.60 15.95
CA ALA A 577 8.10 -23.18 17.18
C ALA A 577 8.68 -22.07 18.08
N ASP A 578 9.29 -21.06 17.47
CA ASP A 578 9.62 -19.79 18.13
C ASP A 578 8.34 -18.97 18.34
N ALA A 579 8.07 -18.60 19.60
CA ALA A 579 6.88 -17.84 19.97
C ALA A 579 6.91 -16.41 19.42
N ASP A 580 8.10 -15.82 19.25
CA ASP A 580 8.26 -14.44 18.75
C ASP A 580 7.99 -14.35 17.24
N LEU A 581 8.09 -15.47 16.53
CA LEU A 581 7.79 -15.57 15.11
C LEU A 581 6.33 -15.95 14.82
N ARG A 582 5.50 -16.18 15.85
CA ARG A 582 4.08 -16.50 15.65
C ARG A 582 3.29 -15.27 15.20
N ARG A 583 2.25 -15.53 14.42
CA ARG A 583 1.23 -14.52 14.14
C ARG A 583 0.66 -13.96 15.46
N VAL A 584 0.61 -12.63 15.55
CA VAL A 584 -0.07 -11.93 16.65
C VAL A 584 -1.45 -11.48 16.17
N THR A 585 -2.50 -11.75 16.96
CA THR A 585 -3.84 -11.21 16.65
C THR A 585 -3.91 -9.75 17.09
N PRO A 586 -4.42 -8.82 16.26
CA PRO A 586 -4.53 -7.41 16.65
C PRO A 586 -5.44 -7.25 17.87
N THR A 587 -4.98 -6.51 18.88
CA THR A 587 -5.74 -6.20 20.10
C THR A 587 -6.73 -5.08 19.82
N MET A 588 -8.02 -5.41 19.70
CA MET A 588 -9.08 -4.41 19.49
C MET A 588 -9.81 -4.02 20.79
N ASP A 589 -9.52 -4.70 21.91
CA ASP A 589 -10.19 -4.48 23.21
C ASP A 589 -9.42 -3.53 24.15
N ALA A 590 -8.14 -3.27 23.88
CA ALA A 590 -7.46 -2.14 24.47
C ALA A 590 -7.90 -0.91 23.70
N ALA A 591 -8.57 0.03 24.36
CA ALA A 591 -8.71 1.38 23.82
C ALA A 591 -7.35 1.77 23.25
N CYS A 592 -7.30 2.04 21.94
CA CYS A 592 -6.15 2.65 21.32
C CYS A 592 -5.99 3.99 22.04
N THR A 593 -5.21 4.01 23.11
CA THR A 593 -4.70 5.24 23.67
C THR A 593 -3.75 5.74 22.59
N CYS A 594 -4.29 6.54 21.68
CA CYS A 594 -3.55 7.51 20.91
C CYS A 594 -2.92 8.50 21.91
N THR A 595 -1.96 8.02 22.71
CA THR A 595 -1.08 8.79 23.58
C THR A 595 0.37 8.34 23.40
N GLY A 596 0.65 7.54 22.37
CA GLY A 596 2.00 7.18 21.93
C GLY A 596 2.58 8.16 20.91
N GLY A 597 2.19 9.43 20.95
CA GLY A 597 3.13 10.47 20.53
C GLY A 597 4.13 10.59 21.67
N ALA A 598 5.42 10.56 21.38
CA ALA A 598 6.44 11.01 22.33
C ALA A 598 6.18 12.50 22.64
N GLN A 599 5.24 12.78 23.57
CA GLN A 599 5.19 14.04 24.26
C GLN A 599 6.39 14.08 25.18
N VAL A 600 7.47 14.71 24.72
CA VAL A 600 8.35 15.43 25.62
C VAL A 600 7.52 16.60 26.17
N ALA A 601 6.75 16.34 27.21
CA ALA A 601 6.03 17.36 27.95
C ALA A 601 7.04 18.17 28.77
N TYR A 602 7.43 19.34 28.27
CA TYR A 602 7.92 20.40 29.15
C TYR A 602 6.73 20.92 29.96
N VAL A 603 6.69 20.57 31.24
CA VAL A 603 5.75 21.14 32.21
C VAL A 603 6.22 22.57 32.49
N CYS A 604 5.46 23.56 32.03
CA CYS A 604 5.58 24.95 32.52
C CYS A 604 4.22 25.40 33.05
N ASP A 605 4.23 25.84 34.30
CA ASP A 605 3.08 26.22 35.11
C ASP A 605 2.31 27.42 34.52
N ALA A 606 0.98 27.41 34.63
CA ALA A 606 0.08 28.33 33.91
C ALA A 606 0.22 29.80 34.37
N GLY A 607 0.85 30.06 35.51
CA GLY A 607 1.10 31.41 36.04
C GLY A 607 2.21 32.19 35.31
N ASP A 608 3.16 31.52 34.66
CA ASP A 608 4.32 32.20 34.03
C ASP A 608 4.07 32.65 32.59
N ARG A 609 3.08 32.06 31.91
CA ARG A 609 2.71 32.42 30.53
C ARG A 609 2.27 33.87 30.40
N GLU A 610 1.52 34.39 31.38
CA GLU A 610 0.99 35.74 31.32
C GLU A 610 2.05 36.82 31.62
N ARG A 611 3.09 36.49 32.40
CA ARG A 611 4.26 37.36 32.63
C ARG A 611 5.20 37.36 31.44
N CYS A 612 5.48 36.20 30.84
CA CYS A 612 6.27 36.10 29.62
C CYS A 612 5.62 36.86 28.47
N VAL A 613 4.31 36.70 28.22
CA VAL A 613 3.63 37.41 27.12
C VAL A 613 3.67 38.93 27.30
N ARG A 614 3.51 39.45 28.53
CA ARG A 614 3.59 40.90 28.80
C ARG A 614 5.02 41.44 28.69
N PHE A 615 6.02 40.66 29.10
CA PHE A 615 7.44 41.00 28.97
C PHE A 615 7.87 41.00 27.50
N THR A 616 7.52 39.97 26.73
CA THR A 616 7.81 39.84 25.30
C THR A 616 7.10 40.90 24.47
N ALA A 617 5.84 41.26 24.79
CA ALA A 617 5.12 42.33 24.10
C ALA A 617 5.75 43.71 24.36
N SER A 618 6.27 43.95 25.57
CA SER A 618 6.96 45.21 25.91
C SER A 618 8.34 45.28 25.24
N LEU A 619 9.07 44.16 25.18
CA LEU A 619 10.35 44.04 24.48
C LEU A 619 10.19 44.22 22.96
N LEU A 620 9.14 43.65 22.35
CA LEU A 620 8.85 43.80 20.93
C LEU A 620 8.47 45.24 20.55
N ARG A 621 7.79 45.98 21.44
CA ARG A 621 7.50 47.40 21.20
C ARG A 621 8.74 48.28 21.31
N ALA A 622 9.61 48.02 22.29
CA ALA A 622 10.88 48.73 22.44
C ALA A 622 11.85 48.42 21.28
N PHE A 623 11.94 47.16 20.85
CA PHE A 623 12.75 46.76 19.70
C PHE A 623 12.19 47.28 18.38
N GLY A 624 10.87 47.33 18.21
CA GLY A 624 10.23 47.85 17.00
C GLY A 624 10.55 49.34 16.76
N LEU A 625 10.54 50.14 17.82
CA LEU A 625 10.91 51.57 17.75
C LEU A 625 12.41 51.77 17.49
N LEU A 626 13.27 50.96 18.12
CA LEU A 626 14.72 51.00 17.88
C LEU A 626 15.07 50.55 16.45
N LEU A 627 14.36 49.55 15.92
CA LEU A 627 14.53 49.01 14.58
C LEU A 627 14.08 50.00 13.51
N LEU A 628 12.98 50.74 13.73
CA LEU A 628 12.52 51.80 12.83
C LEU A 628 13.52 52.98 12.79
N LEU A 629 14.11 53.34 13.93
CA LEU A 629 15.17 54.35 13.99
C LEU A 629 16.44 53.91 13.26
N LEU A 630 16.87 52.66 13.44
CA LEU A 630 18.02 52.08 12.75
C LEU A 630 17.81 51.96 11.24
N LEU A 631 16.60 51.56 10.81
CA LEU A 631 16.22 51.51 9.39
C LEU A 631 16.25 52.89 8.75
N ASN A 632 15.81 53.93 9.46
CA ASN A 632 15.87 55.30 8.95
C ASN A 632 17.33 55.78 8.81
N VAL A 633 18.20 55.47 9.77
CA VAL A 633 19.63 55.81 9.71
C VAL A 633 20.33 55.08 8.55
N ILE A 634 20.06 53.79 8.35
CA ILE A 634 20.65 52.99 7.27
C ILE A 634 20.16 53.48 5.90
N CYS A 635 18.88 53.81 5.74
CA CYS A 635 18.35 54.38 4.50
C CYS A 635 18.95 55.75 4.19
N THR A 636 19.15 56.60 5.22
CA THR A 636 19.74 57.93 5.06
C THR A 636 21.22 57.85 4.66
N LEU A 637 21.99 56.95 5.30
CA LEU A 637 23.40 56.72 4.96
C LEU A 637 23.56 56.09 3.56
N SER A 638 22.66 55.19 3.18
CA SER A 638 22.66 54.58 1.85
C SER A 638 22.32 55.61 0.75
N SER A 639 21.39 56.53 1.04
CA SER A 639 21.06 57.64 0.12
C SER A 639 22.23 58.61 -0.05
N ALA A 640 22.95 58.93 1.03
CA ALA A 640 24.13 59.79 0.99
C ALA A 640 25.31 59.14 0.24
N LEU A 641 25.51 57.83 0.41
CA LEU A 641 26.55 57.06 -0.29
C LEU A 641 26.29 56.98 -1.80
N VAL A 642 25.01 56.83 -2.22
CA VAL A 642 24.63 56.82 -3.64
C VAL A 642 24.78 58.21 -4.27
N GLN A 643 24.45 59.28 -3.56
CA GLN A 643 24.72 60.65 -4.03
C GLN A 643 26.22 60.96 -4.15
N TYR A 644 27.03 60.43 -3.25
CA TYR A 644 28.50 60.59 -3.29
C TYR A 644 29.14 59.81 -4.45
N LEU A 645 28.65 58.60 -4.75
CA LEU A 645 29.19 57.74 -5.82
C LEU A 645 28.70 58.09 -7.22
N TYR A 646 27.59 58.82 -7.35
CA TYR A 646 26.95 59.18 -8.63
C TYR A 646 26.55 60.67 -8.63
N GLY A 647 27.55 61.55 -8.72
CA GLY A 647 27.43 63.01 -8.51
C GLY A 647 26.47 63.80 -9.42
N ASP A 648 25.87 63.19 -10.45
CA ASP A 648 24.89 63.84 -11.35
C ASP A 648 23.42 63.53 -11.01
N LEU A 649 23.15 62.74 -9.97
CA LEU A 649 21.80 62.38 -9.54
C LEU A 649 21.36 63.24 -8.36
N HIS A 650 20.92 64.48 -8.62
CA HIS A 650 20.19 65.26 -7.61
C HIS A 650 18.86 64.56 -7.29
N PHE A 651 18.63 64.32 -6.00
CA PHE A 651 17.35 63.88 -5.44
C PHE A 651 16.86 65.01 -4.54
N ASP A 652 15.70 65.59 -4.85
CA ASP A 652 15.18 66.80 -4.19
C ASP A 652 14.64 66.55 -2.76
N SER A 653 14.82 65.35 -2.17
CA SER A 653 14.38 65.05 -0.79
C SER A 653 15.10 63.84 -0.18
N PRO A 654 15.34 63.82 1.15
CA PRO A 654 15.80 62.63 1.86
C PRO A 654 14.74 61.50 1.84
N ILE A 655 15.20 60.26 1.71
CA ILE A 655 14.36 59.05 1.60
C ILE A 655 13.71 58.74 2.96
N SER A 656 12.39 58.99 3.07
CA SER A 656 11.56 58.56 4.20
C SER A 656 10.78 57.27 3.86
N ILE A 657 10.48 56.48 4.88
CA ILE A 657 9.55 55.35 4.82
C ILE A 657 8.16 55.90 5.20
N SER A 658 7.33 56.24 4.22
CA SER A 658 5.90 56.51 4.44
C SER A 658 5.05 55.30 4.05
N ASP A 659 3.85 55.19 4.63
CA ASP A 659 2.92 54.05 4.50
C ASP A 659 2.24 53.87 3.12
N GLU A 660 2.72 54.54 2.06
CA GLU A 660 2.12 54.41 0.73
C GLU A 660 2.73 53.25 -0.10
N PRO A 661 1.92 52.44 -0.80
CA PRO A 661 2.40 51.38 -1.68
C PRO A 661 3.30 51.94 -2.80
N ILE A 662 4.47 51.32 -3.03
CA ILE A 662 5.49 51.72 -4.02
C ILE A 662 4.91 52.01 -5.42
N GLN A 663 3.86 51.28 -5.82
CA GLN A 663 3.19 51.48 -7.11
C GLN A 663 2.46 52.83 -7.26
N ARG A 664 1.97 53.44 -6.16
CA ARG A 664 1.29 54.75 -6.23
C ARG A 664 2.27 55.92 -6.35
N GLN A 665 3.46 55.81 -5.75
CA GLN A 665 4.46 56.89 -5.77
C GLN A 665 5.25 56.98 -7.08
N LEU A 666 5.39 55.88 -7.82
CA LEU A 666 6.06 55.87 -9.13
C LEU A 666 5.20 56.43 -10.27
N GLY A 667 3.92 56.74 -9.99
CA GLY A 667 2.94 57.24 -10.94
C GLY A 667 2.51 56.17 -11.95
N ASP A 668 1.21 56.12 -12.25
CA ASP A 668 0.67 55.24 -13.28
C ASP A 668 1.23 55.64 -14.66
N ARG A 669 2.34 55.05 -15.07
CA ARG A 669 2.95 55.27 -16.38
C ARG A 669 3.19 53.92 -17.05
N ARG A 670 2.42 53.67 -18.11
CA ARG A 670 2.65 52.64 -19.14
C ARG A 670 3.93 52.88 -19.94
N ARG A 671 5.07 53.11 -19.28
CA ARG A 671 6.40 53.20 -19.91
C ARG A 671 7.31 52.10 -19.35
N PRO A 672 8.23 51.54 -20.16
CA PRO A 672 9.27 50.64 -19.66
C PRO A 672 10.06 51.30 -18.53
N TRP A 673 10.40 50.52 -17.50
CA TRP A 673 11.18 51.02 -16.37
C TRP A 673 12.57 51.44 -16.82
N THR A 674 13.00 52.61 -16.38
CA THR A 674 14.36 53.09 -16.66
C THR A 674 15.36 52.40 -15.72
N PRO A 675 16.67 52.39 -16.04
CA PRO A 675 17.70 51.88 -15.13
C PRO A 675 17.64 52.54 -13.73
N ARG A 676 17.21 53.81 -13.67
CA ARG A 676 17.01 54.56 -12.43
C ARG A 676 15.84 54.01 -11.61
N ASP A 677 14.75 53.59 -12.25
CA ASP A 677 13.58 52.99 -11.60
C ASP A 677 13.89 51.59 -11.03
N HIS A 678 14.67 50.78 -11.77
CA HIS A 678 15.14 49.47 -11.29
C HIS A 678 16.09 49.59 -10.09
N LEU A 679 17.04 50.54 -10.14
CA LEU A 679 17.94 50.79 -9.02
C LEU A 679 17.18 51.28 -7.78
N TYR A 680 16.17 52.14 -7.97
CA TYR A 680 15.31 52.65 -6.89
C TYR A 680 14.53 51.52 -6.20
N ALA A 681 13.96 50.58 -6.98
CA ALA A 681 13.28 49.41 -6.44
C ALA A 681 14.23 48.43 -5.75
N ALA A 682 15.42 48.19 -6.31
CA ALA A 682 16.43 47.32 -5.71
C ALA A 682 16.89 47.83 -4.34
N ILE A 683 17.16 49.14 -4.22
CA ILE A 683 17.56 49.77 -2.95
C ILE A 683 16.46 49.66 -1.89
N ARG A 684 15.17 49.77 -2.27
CA ARG A 684 14.03 49.63 -1.36
C ARG A 684 13.77 48.18 -0.91
N MET A 685 14.10 47.20 -1.74
CA MET A 685 13.88 45.77 -1.46
C MET A 685 15.06 45.11 -0.71
N MET A 686 16.26 45.71 -0.78
CA MET A 686 17.47 45.20 -0.14
C MET A 686 17.33 45.00 1.40
N PRO A 687 16.70 45.91 2.18
CA PRO A 687 16.52 45.71 3.61
C PRO A 687 15.59 44.53 3.94
N ILE A 688 14.55 44.31 3.12
CA ILE A 688 13.60 43.20 3.28
C ILE A 688 14.31 41.87 3.00
N TRP A 689 15.19 41.84 1.98
CA TRP A 689 16.01 40.68 1.64
C TRP A 689 17.03 40.35 2.75
N VAL A 690 17.70 41.35 3.31
CA VAL A 690 18.64 41.16 4.44
C VAL A 690 17.91 40.68 5.70
N LEU A 691 16.75 41.25 6.02
CA LEU A 691 15.97 40.88 7.21
C LEU A 691 15.39 39.47 7.10
N GLY A 692 14.91 39.08 5.91
CA GLY A 692 14.43 37.72 5.61
C GLY A 692 15.53 36.68 5.73
N ASN A 693 16.74 36.98 5.25
CA ASN A 693 17.89 36.09 5.41
C ASN A 693 18.41 36.04 6.86
N TRP A 694 18.40 37.17 7.58
CA TRP A 694 18.87 37.21 8.97
C TRP A 694 17.94 36.45 9.93
N THR A 695 16.62 36.66 9.83
CA THR A 695 15.61 35.94 10.64
C THR A 695 15.61 34.44 10.36
N ARG A 696 15.83 34.04 9.09
CA ARG A 696 15.99 32.65 8.68
C ARG A 696 17.30 32.02 9.17
N ASN A 697 18.42 32.74 9.11
CA ASN A 697 19.69 32.25 9.67
C ASN A 697 19.63 32.08 11.19
N LEU A 698 18.83 32.89 11.89
CA LEU A 698 18.51 32.69 13.29
C LEU A 698 17.67 31.42 13.55
N SER A 699 16.72 31.07 12.66
CA SER A 699 15.94 29.82 12.79
C SER A 699 16.72 28.56 12.41
N LEU A 700 17.71 28.69 11.53
CA LEU A 700 18.62 27.60 11.14
C LEU A 700 19.62 27.25 12.26
N LYS A 701 19.94 28.18 13.17
CA LYS A 701 20.68 27.85 14.41
C LYS A 701 19.91 26.92 15.35
N SER A 702 18.60 26.75 15.15
CA SER A 702 17.72 25.89 15.96
C SER A 702 17.29 24.58 15.28
N THR A 703 17.76 24.27 14.06
CA THR A 703 17.35 23.04 13.33
C THR A 703 18.52 22.42 12.55
N SER A 704 18.66 21.09 12.57
CA SER A 704 19.85 20.35 12.08
C SER A 704 19.77 19.90 10.61
N ILE A 705 19.52 20.81 9.65
CA ILE A 705 19.48 20.44 8.22
C ILE A 705 20.60 21.15 7.45
N ALA A 706 21.32 20.38 6.62
CA ALA A 706 22.48 20.82 5.84
C ALA A 706 22.14 21.94 4.83
N SER A 707 23.03 22.93 4.75
CA SER A 707 22.87 24.26 4.17
C SER A 707 22.93 24.36 2.63
N ALA A 708 23.28 23.29 1.91
CA ALA A 708 23.58 23.36 0.47
C ALA A 708 22.33 23.39 -0.44
N THR A 709 21.36 22.49 -0.25
CA THR A 709 20.17 22.35 -1.13
C THR A 709 19.26 23.58 -1.10
N ALA A 710 19.28 24.32 0.00
CA ALA A 710 18.46 25.50 0.19
C ALA A 710 19.07 26.78 -0.43
N LEU A 711 20.39 26.80 -0.69
CA LEU A 711 21.08 27.93 -1.31
C LEU A 711 20.83 27.96 -2.83
N ASP A 712 20.87 26.81 -3.49
CA ASP A 712 20.53 26.66 -4.92
C ASP A 712 19.10 27.14 -5.20
N SER A 713 18.16 26.74 -4.35
CA SER A 713 16.74 27.12 -4.47
C SER A 713 16.52 28.64 -4.38
N THR A 714 17.31 29.35 -3.56
CA THR A 714 17.13 30.80 -3.35
C THR A 714 17.76 31.62 -4.50
N THR A 715 18.88 31.14 -5.04
CA THR A 715 19.56 31.73 -6.21
C THR A 715 18.72 31.57 -7.49
N SER A 716 18.07 30.41 -7.65
CA SER A 716 17.16 30.13 -8.75
C SER A 716 15.89 30.99 -8.71
N ILE A 717 15.29 31.21 -7.53
CA ILE A 717 14.11 32.08 -7.38
C ILE A 717 14.42 33.53 -7.78
N PHE A 718 15.59 34.07 -7.42
CA PHE A 718 15.94 35.45 -7.78
C PHE A 718 16.41 35.61 -9.22
N THR A 719 17.07 34.60 -9.79
CA THR A 719 17.35 34.57 -11.23
C THR A 719 16.04 34.53 -12.03
N PHE A 720 15.04 33.81 -11.53
CA PHE A 720 13.69 33.76 -12.11
C PHE A 720 12.95 35.10 -11.97
N LEU A 721 12.99 35.74 -10.80
CA LEU A 721 12.34 37.03 -10.55
C LEU A 721 12.99 38.21 -11.31
N ILE A 722 14.29 38.13 -11.62
CA ILE A 722 14.99 39.13 -12.45
C ILE A 722 14.82 38.84 -13.94
N ALA A 723 14.59 37.58 -14.33
CA ALA A 723 14.41 37.20 -15.73
C ALA A 723 13.00 37.51 -16.28
N ILE A 724 11.96 37.47 -15.42
CA ILE A 724 10.56 37.70 -15.82
C ILE A 724 10.33 39.08 -16.48
N PRO A 725 10.93 40.20 -16.02
CA PRO A 725 10.71 41.51 -16.64
C PRO A 725 11.58 41.78 -17.88
N THR A 726 12.60 40.96 -18.17
CA THR A 726 13.66 41.26 -19.15
C THR A 726 13.53 40.44 -20.44
N GLN A 727 12.31 40.18 -20.91
CA GLN A 727 12.08 39.19 -21.98
C GLN A 727 12.66 39.56 -23.36
N ASP A 728 13.04 40.83 -23.62
CA ASP A 728 13.34 41.32 -24.97
C ASP A 728 14.77 41.88 -25.22
N GLU A 729 15.80 41.54 -24.45
CA GLU A 729 17.18 41.93 -24.81
C GLU A 729 18.17 40.77 -24.88
N GLN A 730 19.00 40.78 -25.93
CA GLN A 730 20.10 39.84 -26.16
C GLN A 730 21.05 39.80 -24.96
N PHE A 731 21.62 38.62 -24.74
CA PHE A 731 22.36 38.19 -23.55
C PHE A 731 23.47 39.17 -23.11
N GLY A 732 23.13 40.15 -22.26
CA GLY A 732 24.03 41.21 -21.80
C GLY A 732 24.51 41.09 -20.35
N TRP A 733 25.48 41.95 -19.99
CA TRP A 733 26.19 42.08 -18.71
C TRP A 733 25.33 41.96 -17.44
N ARG A 734 24.03 42.28 -17.50
CA ARG A 734 23.08 42.23 -16.38
C ARG A 734 22.80 40.81 -15.87
N LYS A 735 22.81 39.79 -16.75
CA LYS A 735 22.69 38.38 -16.35
C LYS A 735 23.99 37.89 -15.68
N ALA A 736 25.15 38.35 -16.17
CA ALA A 736 26.45 38.05 -15.57
C ALA A 736 26.60 38.65 -14.15
N SER A 737 26.07 39.85 -13.90
CA SER A 737 26.05 40.46 -12.56
C SER A 737 25.27 39.63 -11.54
N GLY A 738 24.12 39.07 -11.92
CA GLY A 738 23.31 38.21 -11.04
C GLY A 738 24.03 36.90 -10.66
N VAL A 739 24.71 36.30 -11.63
CA VAL A 739 25.54 35.10 -11.40
C VAL A 739 26.75 35.42 -10.52
N LEU A 740 27.44 36.54 -10.76
CA LEU A 740 28.60 36.97 -9.96
C LEU A 740 28.22 37.30 -8.52
N LEU A 741 27.05 37.89 -8.27
CA LEU A 741 26.54 38.15 -6.92
C LEU A 741 26.16 36.86 -6.19
N GLY A 742 25.60 35.86 -6.89
CA GLY A 742 25.33 34.53 -6.34
C GLY A 742 26.60 33.77 -5.95
N VAL A 743 27.64 33.85 -6.79
CA VAL A 743 28.96 33.25 -6.52
C VAL A 743 29.67 33.94 -5.35
N ALA A 744 29.63 35.28 -5.27
CA ALA A 744 30.23 36.03 -4.17
C ALA A 744 29.53 35.76 -2.82
N GLY A 745 28.20 35.63 -2.80
CA GLY A 745 27.45 35.24 -1.60
C GLY A 745 27.83 33.84 -1.11
N SER A 746 27.96 32.88 -2.03
CA SER A 746 28.35 31.50 -1.71
C SER A 746 29.79 31.39 -1.18
N ALA A 747 30.71 32.21 -1.70
CA ALA A 747 32.09 32.26 -1.24
C ALA A 747 32.24 32.87 0.17
N LEU A 748 31.48 33.93 0.49
CA LEU A 748 31.51 34.58 1.80
C LEU A 748 30.93 33.68 2.91
N THR A 749 29.90 32.89 2.61
CA THR A 749 29.33 31.91 3.56
C THR A 749 30.27 30.74 3.81
N SER A 750 30.94 30.23 2.77
CA SER A 750 31.96 29.18 2.91
C SER A 750 33.15 29.62 3.77
N LEU A 751 33.54 30.90 3.67
CA LEU A 751 34.57 31.51 4.53
C LEU A 751 34.10 31.71 5.99
N HIS A 752 32.80 31.82 6.24
CA HIS A 752 32.24 31.91 7.59
C HIS A 752 32.18 30.53 8.28
N ASP A 753 31.78 29.49 7.55
CA ASP A 753 31.72 28.11 8.03
C ASP A 753 33.12 27.54 8.33
N ALA A 754 34.14 27.91 7.54
CA ALA A 754 35.53 27.53 7.78
C ALA A 754 36.09 28.08 9.10
N LYS A 755 35.52 29.17 9.64
CA LYS A 755 35.91 29.73 10.96
C LYS A 755 35.14 29.10 12.14
N GLY A 756 34.07 28.36 11.89
CA GLY A 756 33.23 27.75 12.93
C GLY A 756 33.61 26.32 13.32
N SER A 757 34.56 25.67 12.65
CA SER A 757 34.89 24.25 12.84
C SER A 757 36.03 23.95 13.82
N THR A 758 36.46 24.90 14.64
CA THR A 758 37.42 24.64 15.72
C THR A 758 36.73 24.58 17.08
N SER A 759 36.92 23.43 17.75
CA SER A 759 36.46 23.02 19.08
C SER A 759 35.07 22.38 19.16
N LEU A 760 35.06 21.05 19.31
CA LEU A 760 34.23 20.31 20.27
C LEU A 760 34.74 18.86 20.32
N SER A 761 35.90 18.68 20.95
CA SER A 761 36.34 17.40 21.48
C SER A 761 35.93 17.29 22.96
N SER A 762 35.40 16.12 23.33
CA SER A 762 35.37 15.54 24.69
C SER A 762 34.74 16.35 25.84
N GLY A 763 33.65 15.84 26.42
CA GLY A 763 33.16 16.32 27.71
C GLY A 763 31.86 15.67 28.18
N THR A 764 31.97 14.86 29.23
CA THR A 764 30.97 14.09 29.96
C THR A 764 29.81 14.89 30.58
N CYS A 765 28.66 14.22 30.70
CA CYS A 765 27.63 14.30 31.76
C CYS A 765 27.66 15.50 32.73
N ALA A 766 26.61 16.33 32.69
CA ALA A 766 25.94 16.84 33.89
C ALA A 766 24.58 17.45 33.53
N VAL A 767 23.54 17.00 34.23
CA VAL A 767 22.22 17.67 34.30
C VAL A 767 22.35 18.91 35.19
N PRO A 768 21.78 20.06 34.80
CA PRO A 768 21.26 20.99 35.79
C PRO A 768 19.75 21.20 35.64
N LYS A 769 19.08 21.06 36.78
CA LYS A 769 17.67 21.41 37.04
C LYS A 769 17.44 22.91 36.84
N GLY A 770 16.23 23.25 36.38
CA GLY A 770 15.69 24.61 36.33
C GLY A 770 14.55 24.68 35.34
#